data_AF-A0A8J5PRJ9-F1
#
_entry.id   AF-A0A8J5PRJ9-F1
#
_cell.length_a   1.000
_cell.length_b   1.000
_cell.length_c   1.000
_cell.angle_alpha   90.00
_cell.angle_beta   90.00
_cell.angle_gamma   90.00
#
_symmetry.space_group_name_H-M   'P 1'
#
loop_
_entity.id
_entity.type
_entity.pdbx_description
1 polymer ?
#
loop_
_entity_poly.entity_id
_entity_poly.type
_entity_poly.pdbx_seq_one_letter_code
_entity_poly.pdbx_strand_id
1 'polypeptide(L)'
;MKLINIIPMHLFLQCTHATFLPKDDLPNIPKDVHVFFPEDRINWTRCNLGIDEYKKYQKAFECGNLTVPLDYTDKSSKNTTTLNLIKLRATKTPFKGSIIVNPGGPGASALDAVLTQGQDMANITGGFYHIIGFDPRGTGKTMVPLGDEGFPGQMIEELFYTFQNSSYFITQQLLSDALDYTRTITESFVAKDADLRKFRGTAFVARDIAEIAMALGEGDSINYWGTSYGTILGQVLASMFPDRIERMLLDSNLLADDYVNNLALNSTKDAEKALYHFYNECMAAKNDSCLSANKLPKGPDDFLKALNHVFMVCTGVGGGLHSTKSLWLTGSILLALYEVKGYLWLDELIDTALEGNRSMCSQEIGDWASPWNPQSDLAHLAIWCSDANVRAETIEEINSLYESGQANNNPFFTPTLLQRSACFQWNTHAAEPINLTSLERVETKNPILLVNGEYDPVTPLDHARKISARFPGSRVVVHEGVGHCFRAHPSSCTREIVARYFIDGKLPPAEATCKPDVHAFEIVEIIREERAKDAGNHKIPVFLLGGVKMSADILAGGKANPSMGVETRNDNNGDLVTATEEQSLQRGLHERHLSMLGIAGAIGTGLFLGLGQSVQTGGPLGALLGYATVGLVVCAVQFALGEVAALLPVTGAFVRHAEFLVDPAWGFAIGWNLVYGNILSIPSEITAICVLFEFWTDINPSLWIMIFIVLTTVVGLCFVRVFGEVEFWFALLKILLVVFLIILGLVINLGGVPGTERIGFRYWKDPGPFVEYIATGSWGQFLGYWSVMTSAVFSFAGVESIAMAAAETRNPARAIPKACKNVFIRILVFYILAILIVGMLVRSDDERLNDQSGAAGQSPFVIAASAAGIPAIPSVVNAVVITSAWSASNQSLLAGTRVLYGLALKRQAPQIFLRTTAWGVPYVCVLFFTCFMFLSFMSLSNGAMTVFWWLVDLTAAGVLISWASILLNHIRLRLAMKKQGIPIESLPWHNSWTFYSSCAGLFMTLLILLTGGFRVFTRGNWDPVGFVSSYLDIPLVTAAYLIWKFVKKTKVVPLAEIPLQDAFRKSEEDHEVVTA
;
A
#
# COMPACT_ATOMS: atom_id res chain seq x y z
N MET A 1 24.55 20.06 -30.68
CA MET A 1 23.21 20.70 -30.59
C MET A 1 22.02 19.80 -30.97
N LYS A 2 22.11 18.82 -31.89
CA LYS A 2 20.92 18.03 -32.28
C LYS A 2 20.52 16.86 -31.35
N LEU A 3 21.42 16.35 -30.48
CA LEU A 3 21.09 15.26 -29.53
C LEU A 3 20.39 15.74 -28.24
N ILE A 4 20.62 16.99 -27.81
CA ILE A 4 20.09 17.56 -26.55
C ILE A 4 18.57 17.77 -26.63
N ASN A 5 17.99 17.92 -27.83
CA ASN A 5 16.55 18.05 -28.00
C ASN A 5 15.83 16.70 -28.17
N ILE A 6 16.54 15.62 -28.48
CA ILE A 6 15.90 14.32 -28.74
C ILE A 6 15.54 13.63 -27.42
N ILE A 7 16.36 13.76 -26.38
CA ILE A 7 16.12 13.07 -25.10
C ILE A 7 14.97 13.71 -24.29
N PRO A 8 14.88 15.05 -24.10
CA PRO A 8 13.73 15.66 -23.45
C PRO A 8 12.47 15.50 -24.27
N MET A 9 12.56 15.47 -25.61
CA MET A 9 11.42 15.29 -26.50
C MET A 9 10.99 13.81 -26.60
N HIS A 10 11.90 12.83 -26.48
CA HIS A 10 11.57 11.42 -26.28
C HIS A 10 11.04 11.15 -24.87
N LEU A 11 11.51 11.85 -23.83
CA LEU A 11 10.93 11.81 -22.50
C LEU A 11 9.58 12.53 -22.46
N PHE A 12 9.38 13.63 -23.18
CA PHE A 12 8.06 14.25 -23.34
C PHE A 12 7.14 13.36 -24.18
N LEU A 13 7.66 12.68 -25.23
CA LEU A 13 6.92 11.72 -26.04
C LEU A 13 6.58 10.46 -25.25
N GLN A 14 7.48 9.99 -24.38
CA GLN A 14 7.25 8.86 -23.47
C GLN A 14 6.40 9.24 -22.26
N CYS A 15 6.44 10.49 -21.78
CA CYS A 15 5.47 11.03 -20.83
C CYS A 15 4.10 11.18 -21.50
N THR A 16 4.03 11.59 -22.77
CA THR A 16 2.77 11.57 -23.52
C THR A 16 2.32 10.14 -23.78
N HIS A 17 3.21 9.20 -24.09
CA HIS A 17 2.88 7.78 -24.26
C HIS A 17 2.52 7.09 -22.93
N ALA A 18 3.05 7.53 -21.79
CA ALA A 18 2.63 7.09 -20.46
C ALA A 18 1.31 7.75 -20.01
N THR A 19 0.93 8.89 -20.58
CA THR A 19 -0.44 9.42 -20.54
C THR A 19 -1.36 8.83 -21.61
N PHE A 20 -0.80 8.08 -22.57
CA PHE A 20 -1.52 7.24 -23.53
C PHE A 20 -1.26 5.76 -23.20
N LEU A 21 -1.70 5.32 -22.01
CA LEU A 21 -2.44 4.06 -22.02
C LEU A 21 -3.49 4.20 -23.13
N PRO A 22 -3.72 3.20 -23.97
CA PRO A 22 -4.81 3.29 -24.93
C PRO A 22 -6.04 3.75 -24.13
N LYS A 23 -6.56 4.92 -24.49
CA LYS A 23 -8.00 5.07 -24.50
C LYS A 23 -8.43 3.96 -25.45
N ASP A 24 -8.60 2.75 -24.92
CA ASP A 24 -9.59 1.88 -25.49
C ASP A 24 -10.82 2.76 -25.49
N ASP A 25 -11.25 3.07 -26.71
CA ASP A 25 -12.51 3.74 -27.00
C ASP A 25 -13.61 2.91 -26.34
N LEU A 26 -13.77 3.05 -25.02
CA LEU A 26 -15.03 2.80 -24.37
C LEU A 26 -15.99 3.73 -25.13
N PRO A 27 -16.97 3.16 -25.84
CA PRO A 27 -17.89 3.98 -26.61
C PRO A 27 -18.40 5.08 -25.68
N ASN A 28 -18.54 6.30 -26.20
CA ASN A 28 -19.23 7.42 -25.55
C ASN A 28 -20.69 7.01 -25.27
N ILE A 29 -20.91 6.09 -24.34
CA ILE A 29 -22.23 5.69 -23.85
C ILE A 29 -22.61 6.81 -22.87
N PRO A 30 -23.64 7.60 -23.18
CA PRO A 30 -24.06 8.68 -22.29
C PRO A 30 -24.32 8.15 -20.88
N LYS A 31 -23.94 8.95 -19.88
CA LYS A 31 -24.35 8.73 -18.48
C LYS A 31 -25.87 8.79 -18.32
N ASP A 32 -26.52 9.47 -19.26
CA ASP A 32 -27.96 9.50 -19.40
C ASP A 32 -28.40 8.11 -19.87
N VAL A 33 -29.02 7.34 -18.97
CA VAL A 33 -29.93 6.28 -19.37
C VAL A 33 -31.01 6.98 -20.17
N HIS A 34 -30.84 7.06 -21.50
CA HIS A 34 -31.89 7.57 -22.36
C HIS A 34 -33.13 6.73 -22.07
N VAL A 35 -34.23 7.41 -21.75
CA VAL A 35 -35.55 6.86 -21.47
C VAL A 35 -35.99 6.00 -22.65
N PHE A 36 -35.53 4.74 -22.71
CA PHE A 36 -35.98 3.80 -23.73
C PHE A 36 -37.48 3.51 -23.55
N PHE A 37 -38.01 3.75 -22.33
CA PHE A 37 -39.36 3.36 -21.96
C PHE A 37 -39.97 4.23 -20.84
N PRO A 38 -41.31 4.34 -20.74
CA PRO A 38 -42.00 5.14 -19.72
C PRO A 38 -41.84 4.62 -18.28
N GLU A 39 -42.19 5.45 -17.29
CA GLU A 39 -42.31 5.10 -15.85
C GLU A 39 -43.45 4.07 -15.62
N ASP A 40 -43.46 3.39 -14.47
CA ASP A 40 -44.50 2.42 -14.04
C ASP A 40 -44.75 1.21 -14.96
N ARG A 41 -43.70 0.45 -15.29
CA ARG A 41 -43.81 -0.70 -16.22
C ARG A 41 -43.73 -2.07 -15.58
N ILE A 42 -43.52 -2.16 -14.27
CA ILE A 42 -43.43 -3.46 -13.59
C ILE A 42 -44.85 -3.89 -13.19
N ASN A 43 -45.37 -4.92 -13.85
CA ASN A 43 -46.65 -5.50 -13.48
C ASN A 43 -46.48 -6.46 -12.29
N TRP A 44 -46.71 -5.94 -11.08
CA TRP A 44 -46.62 -6.72 -9.85
C TRP A 44 -47.83 -7.64 -9.67
N THR A 45 -47.57 -8.93 -9.51
CA THR A 45 -48.58 -9.94 -9.21
C THR A 45 -48.20 -10.70 -7.94
N ARG A 46 -49.16 -11.39 -7.33
CA ARG A 46 -48.86 -12.26 -6.18
C ARG A 46 -47.80 -13.28 -6.61
N CYS A 47 -46.71 -13.38 -5.84
CA CYS A 47 -45.61 -14.21 -6.27
C CYS A 47 -45.99 -15.69 -6.32
N ASN A 48 -45.67 -16.35 -7.43
CA ASN A 48 -45.81 -17.78 -7.62
C ASN A 48 -44.65 -18.27 -8.51
N LEU A 49 -43.59 -18.77 -7.88
CA LEU A 49 -42.41 -19.28 -8.59
C LEU A 49 -42.57 -20.72 -9.10
N GLY A 50 -43.72 -21.37 -8.83
CA GLY A 50 -43.97 -22.75 -9.27
C GLY A 50 -43.19 -23.83 -8.50
N ILE A 51 -42.55 -23.48 -7.38
CA ILE A 51 -41.76 -24.38 -6.52
C ILE A 51 -42.53 -24.65 -5.24
N ASP A 52 -42.86 -25.91 -4.97
CA ASP A 52 -43.71 -26.31 -3.84
C ASP A 52 -43.13 -25.93 -2.48
N GLU A 53 -41.82 -26.05 -2.31
CA GLU A 53 -41.08 -25.69 -1.09
C GLU A 53 -41.21 -24.20 -0.75
N TYR A 54 -41.43 -23.35 -1.76
CA TYR A 54 -41.52 -21.90 -1.60
C TYR A 54 -42.95 -21.39 -1.36
N LYS A 55 -43.99 -22.23 -1.54
CA LYS A 55 -45.40 -21.83 -1.41
C LYS A 55 -45.75 -21.18 -0.08
N LYS A 56 -45.08 -21.58 1.02
CA LYS A 56 -45.29 -21.01 2.35
C LYS A 56 -44.77 -19.57 2.46
N TYR A 57 -43.61 -19.31 1.86
CA TYR A 57 -42.92 -18.02 1.94
C TYR A 57 -43.52 -17.00 0.98
N GLN A 58 -43.92 -17.42 -0.22
CA GLN A 58 -44.44 -16.56 -1.30
C GLN A 58 -45.66 -15.70 -0.95
N LYS A 59 -46.43 -16.04 0.10
CA LYS A 59 -47.69 -15.33 0.42
C LYS A 59 -47.51 -13.84 0.72
N ALA A 60 -46.35 -13.43 1.23
CA ALA A 60 -46.05 -12.05 1.60
C ALA A 60 -45.41 -11.23 0.47
N PHE A 61 -45.13 -11.84 -0.68
CA PHE A 61 -44.31 -11.25 -1.74
C PHE A 61 -45.10 -11.06 -3.04
N GLU A 62 -44.66 -10.08 -3.82
CA GLU A 62 -45.10 -9.86 -5.19
C GLU A 62 -43.94 -10.17 -6.14
N CYS A 63 -44.24 -10.75 -7.30
CA CYS A 63 -43.26 -10.99 -8.35
C CYS A 63 -43.66 -10.24 -9.62
N GLY A 64 -42.66 -9.78 -10.36
CA GLY A 64 -42.82 -8.96 -11.54
C GLY A 64 -41.64 -9.14 -12.48
N ASN A 65 -41.81 -8.71 -13.72
CA ASN A 65 -40.79 -8.80 -14.76
C ASN A 65 -40.51 -7.41 -15.32
N LEU A 66 -39.26 -7.14 -15.69
CA LEU A 66 -38.86 -5.90 -16.36
C LEU A 66 -38.07 -6.21 -17.62
N THR A 67 -38.55 -5.72 -18.76
CA THR A 67 -37.83 -5.82 -20.04
C THR A 67 -36.83 -4.66 -20.18
N VAL A 68 -35.57 -5.00 -20.42
CA VAL A 68 -34.45 -4.08 -20.58
C VAL A 68 -33.67 -4.37 -21.87
N PRO A 69 -32.91 -3.41 -22.44
CA PRO A 69 -32.07 -3.65 -23.61
C PRO A 69 -31.07 -4.79 -23.37
N LEU A 70 -30.88 -5.68 -24.35
CA LEU A 70 -29.85 -6.71 -24.26
C LEU A 70 -28.44 -6.10 -24.37
N ASP A 71 -28.28 -5.09 -25.22
CA ASP A 71 -27.02 -4.38 -25.44
C ASP A 71 -27.21 -2.88 -25.24
N TYR A 72 -26.61 -2.31 -24.21
CA TYR A 72 -26.64 -0.86 -23.96
C TYR A 72 -25.62 -0.08 -24.81
N THR A 73 -24.65 -0.77 -25.42
CA THR A 73 -23.61 -0.13 -26.25
C THR A 73 -24.08 0.14 -27.67
N ASP A 74 -25.02 -0.68 -28.18
CA ASP A 74 -25.64 -0.50 -29.50
C ASP A 74 -27.05 0.12 -29.38
N LYS A 75 -27.11 1.45 -29.55
CA LYS A 75 -28.37 2.21 -29.56
C LYS A 75 -29.35 1.82 -30.68
N SER A 76 -28.88 1.12 -31.71
CA SER A 76 -29.72 0.65 -32.82
C SER A 76 -30.32 -0.74 -32.59
N SER A 77 -29.77 -1.49 -31.62
CA SER A 77 -30.23 -2.82 -31.27
C SER A 77 -31.64 -2.78 -30.68
N LYS A 78 -32.51 -3.67 -31.18
CA LYS A 78 -33.85 -3.90 -30.64
C LYS A 78 -33.94 -5.16 -29.77
N ASN A 79 -32.81 -5.83 -29.55
CA ASN A 79 -32.78 -7.03 -28.75
C ASN A 79 -32.96 -6.66 -27.27
N THR A 80 -33.78 -7.42 -26.56
CA THR A 80 -34.11 -7.19 -25.15
C THR A 80 -33.92 -8.45 -24.33
N THR A 81 -33.70 -8.28 -23.04
CA THR A 81 -33.78 -9.36 -22.05
C THR A 81 -34.78 -9.00 -20.95
N THR A 82 -35.27 -10.00 -20.23
CA THR A 82 -36.28 -9.82 -19.17
C THR A 82 -35.67 -10.19 -17.83
N LEU A 83 -35.66 -9.23 -16.91
CA LEU A 83 -35.25 -9.39 -15.52
C LEU A 83 -36.44 -9.93 -14.71
N ASN A 84 -36.18 -10.88 -13.81
CA ASN A 84 -37.15 -11.38 -12.84
C ASN A 84 -36.96 -10.61 -11.53
N LEU A 85 -38.05 -10.14 -10.93
CA LEU A 85 -38.04 -9.35 -9.70
C LEU A 85 -38.99 -9.93 -8.65
N ILE A 86 -38.62 -9.72 -7.39
CA ILE A 86 -39.46 -9.96 -6.21
C ILE A 86 -39.51 -8.71 -5.35
N LYS A 87 -40.66 -8.48 -4.72
CA LYS A 87 -40.90 -7.36 -3.82
C LYS A 87 -41.56 -7.80 -2.52
N LEU A 88 -40.97 -7.36 -1.41
CA LEU A 88 -41.65 -7.30 -0.11
C LEU A 88 -42.12 -5.87 0.13
N ARG A 89 -43.41 -5.68 0.41
CA ARG A 89 -43.98 -4.35 0.64
C ARG A 89 -43.57 -3.77 1.99
N ALA A 90 -43.49 -2.44 2.02
CA ALA A 90 -43.30 -1.66 3.23
C ALA A 90 -44.53 -1.83 4.13
N THR A 91 -44.32 -1.91 5.43
CA THR A 91 -45.38 -2.11 6.42
C THR A 91 -45.70 -0.84 7.20
N LYS A 92 -44.85 0.19 7.13
CA LYS A 92 -45.02 1.46 7.85
C LYS A 92 -45.15 2.66 6.92
N THR A 93 -45.74 3.73 7.46
CA THR A 93 -45.87 5.05 6.84
C THR A 93 -45.11 6.11 7.63
N PRO A 94 -44.56 7.16 6.99
CA PRO A 94 -44.59 7.43 5.55
C PRO A 94 -43.68 6.48 4.77
N PHE A 95 -44.11 6.10 3.57
CA PHE A 95 -43.30 5.32 2.64
C PHE A 95 -42.04 6.11 2.23
N LYS A 96 -40.86 5.47 2.24
CA LYS A 96 -39.57 6.12 1.94
C LYS A 96 -38.92 5.67 0.62
N GLY A 97 -39.59 4.77 -0.12
CA GLY A 97 -39.11 4.24 -1.41
C GLY A 97 -38.75 2.76 -1.35
N SER A 98 -38.07 2.29 -2.38
CA SER A 98 -37.64 0.91 -2.57
C SER A 98 -36.13 0.75 -2.40
N ILE A 99 -35.68 -0.28 -1.68
CA ILE A 99 -34.28 -0.69 -1.58
C ILE A 99 -34.07 -1.88 -2.51
N ILE A 100 -33.19 -1.71 -3.50
CA ILE A 100 -32.76 -2.77 -4.42
C ILE A 100 -31.64 -3.56 -3.74
N VAL A 101 -31.81 -4.87 -3.60
CA VAL A 101 -30.86 -5.74 -2.90
C VAL A 101 -30.12 -6.66 -3.88
N ASN A 102 -28.84 -6.87 -3.63
CA ASN A 102 -28.04 -7.88 -4.32
C ASN A 102 -27.25 -8.71 -3.30
N PRO A 103 -27.46 -10.04 -3.23
CA PRO A 103 -26.83 -10.90 -2.24
C PRO A 103 -25.35 -11.23 -2.55
N GLY A 104 -24.87 -10.88 -3.74
CA GLY A 104 -23.52 -11.21 -4.18
C GLY A 104 -23.43 -12.52 -4.97
N GLY A 105 -22.47 -13.36 -4.61
CA GLY A 105 -22.05 -14.50 -5.42
C GLY A 105 -20.75 -14.17 -6.17
N PRO A 106 -20.78 -13.60 -7.40
CA PRO A 106 -21.90 -13.37 -8.31
C PRO A 106 -22.64 -14.66 -8.66
N GLY A 107 -23.81 -14.55 -9.31
CA GLY A 107 -24.61 -15.72 -9.69
C GLY A 107 -25.58 -16.19 -8.59
N ALA A 108 -25.62 -15.53 -7.43
CA ALA A 108 -26.61 -15.81 -6.40
C ALA A 108 -27.95 -15.09 -6.69
N SER A 109 -29.04 -15.85 -6.61
CA SER A 109 -30.41 -15.37 -6.86
C SER A 109 -30.87 -14.38 -5.79
N ALA A 110 -31.18 -13.14 -6.19
CA ALA A 110 -31.76 -12.16 -5.27
C ALA A 110 -33.21 -12.50 -4.93
N LEU A 111 -33.88 -13.29 -5.79
CA LEU A 111 -35.21 -13.81 -5.51
C LEU A 111 -35.19 -14.73 -4.27
N ASP A 112 -34.22 -15.64 -4.20
CA ASP A 112 -34.06 -16.56 -3.08
C ASP A 112 -33.64 -15.80 -1.81
N ALA A 113 -32.72 -14.83 -1.95
CA ALA A 113 -32.28 -14.00 -0.83
C ALA A 113 -33.44 -13.18 -0.23
N VAL A 114 -34.31 -12.57 -1.05
CA VAL A 114 -35.45 -11.80 -0.52
C VAL A 114 -36.55 -12.70 0.03
N LEU A 115 -36.82 -13.87 -0.58
CA LEU A 115 -37.78 -14.84 -0.05
C LEU A 115 -37.41 -15.31 1.35
N THR A 116 -36.11 -15.49 1.61
CA THR A 116 -35.60 -16.04 2.88
C THR A 116 -35.26 -14.96 3.90
N GLN A 117 -34.65 -13.86 3.48
CA GLN A 117 -34.05 -12.84 4.36
C GLN A 117 -34.74 -11.47 4.25
N GLY A 118 -35.66 -11.27 3.30
CA GLY A 118 -36.28 -9.97 3.03
C GLY A 118 -37.03 -9.38 4.24
N GLN A 119 -37.63 -10.24 5.08
CA GLN A 119 -38.30 -9.78 6.30
C GLN A 119 -37.33 -9.22 7.34
N ASP A 120 -36.14 -9.82 7.50
CA ASP A 120 -35.09 -9.32 8.39
C ASP A 120 -34.55 -7.98 7.87
N MET A 121 -34.29 -7.87 6.56
CA MET A 121 -33.89 -6.61 5.92
C MET A 121 -34.95 -5.50 6.09
N ALA A 122 -36.22 -5.83 5.93
CA ALA A 122 -37.33 -4.90 6.18
C ALA A 122 -37.38 -4.44 7.64
N ASN A 123 -37.10 -5.35 8.60
CA ASN A 123 -37.06 -5.00 10.01
C ASN A 123 -35.88 -4.09 10.34
N ILE A 124 -34.68 -4.38 9.83
CA ILE A 124 -33.47 -3.57 10.02
C ILE A 124 -33.65 -2.16 9.45
N THR A 125 -34.34 -2.04 8.31
CA THR A 125 -34.63 -0.74 7.65
C THR A 125 -35.87 -0.04 8.23
N GLY A 126 -36.43 -0.57 9.33
CA GLY A 126 -37.52 0.02 10.08
C GLY A 126 -38.93 -0.21 9.52
N GLY A 127 -39.07 -0.90 8.38
CA GLY A 127 -40.34 -1.24 7.73
C GLY A 127 -40.91 -0.16 6.80
N PHE A 128 -40.16 0.91 6.53
CA PHE A 128 -40.60 2.04 5.70
C PHE A 128 -40.30 1.88 4.20
N TYR A 129 -39.48 0.90 3.83
CA TYR A 129 -39.03 0.65 2.47
C TYR A 129 -39.66 -0.62 1.90
N HIS A 130 -39.89 -0.65 0.58
CA HIS A 130 -40.01 -1.91 -0.13
C HIS A 130 -38.64 -2.57 -0.23
N ILE A 131 -38.56 -3.89 -0.12
CA ILE A 131 -37.34 -4.65 -0.39
C ILE A 131 -37.50 -5.32 -1.75
N ILE A 132 -36.66 -4.94 -2.71
CA ILE A 132 -36.72 -5.39 -4.10
C ILE A 132 -35.50 -6.24 -4.40
N GLY A 133 -35.70 -7.51 -4.74
CA GLY A 133 -34.67 -8.38 -5.30
C GLY A 133 -34.87 -8.52 -6.81
N PHE A 134 -33.78 -8.60 -7.57
CA PHE A 134 -33.83 -8.95 -8.98
C PHE A 134 -32.69 -9.91 -9.34
N ASP A 135 -32.95 -10.87 -10.23
CA ASP A 135 -31.90 -11.77 -10.71
C ASP A 135 -31.10 -11.08 -11.83
N PRO A 136 -29.78 -10.83 -11.62
CA PRO A 136 -28.93 -10.22 -12.63
C PRO A 136 -28.81 -11.05 -13.91
N ARG A 137 -28.28 -10.42 -14.96
CA ARG A 137 -27.96 -11.10 -16.22
C ARG A 137 -27.07 -12.32 -15.96
N GLY A 138 -27.59 -13.48 -16.32
CA GLY A 138 -26.93 -14.77 -16.14
C GLY A 138 -27.24 -15.53 -14.87
N THR A 139 -28.13 -15.00 -14.02
CA THR A 139 -28.52 -15.60 -12.74
C THR A 139 -29.99 -16.01 -12.78
N GLY A 140 -30.36 -17.07 -12.04
CA GLY A 140 -31.74 -17.49 -11.85
C GLY A 140 -32.39 -17.86 -13.19
N LYS A 141 -33.38 -17.07 -13.61
CA LYS A 141 -34.03 -17.22 -14.93
C LYS A 141 -33.69 -16.12 -15.94
N THR A 142 -32.79 -15.20 -15.58
CA THR A 142 -32.40 -14.08 -16.43
C THR A 142 -31.17 -14.46 -17.25
N MET A 143 -31.31 -14.55 -18.58
CA MET A 143 -30.19 -14.93 -19.48
C MET A 143 -29.46 -16.21 -19.02
N VAL A 144 -30.22 -17.25 -18.66
CA VAL A 144 -29.67 -18.50 -18.10
C VAL A 144 -28.58 -19.07 -19.02
N PRO A 145 -27.39 -19.41 -18.49
CA PRO A 145 -26.42 -20.21 -19.23
C PRO A 145 -27.10 -21.51 -19.72
N LEU A 146 -26.90 -21.90 -20.98
CA LEU A 146 -27.58 -23.07 -21.56
C LEU A 146 -27.27 -24.34 -20.75
N GLY A 147 -28.28 -24.84 -20.02
CA GLY A 147 -28.11 -25.90 -19.03
C GLY A 147 -29.12 -27.05 -19.08
N ASP A 148 -30.13 -27.03 -19.96
CA ASP A 148 -31.13 -28.11 -19.92
C ASP A 148 -30.70 -29.40 -20.65
N GLU A 149 -29.67 -29.37 -21.50
CA GLU A 149 -29.07 -30.59 -22.07
C GLU A 149 -27.54 -30.45 -22.25
N GLY A 150 -26.78 -30.89 -21.25
CA GLY A 150 -25.39 -31.31 -21.46
C GLY A 150 -24.28 -30.27 -21.32
N PHE A 151 -24.35 -29.31 -20.39
CA PHE A 151 -23.10 -28.93 -19.72
C PHE A 151 -22.84 -30.03 -18.71
N PRO A 152 -21.76 -30.81 -18.78
CA PRO A 152 -21.63 -31.94 -17.88
C PRO A 152 -21.41 -31.35 -16.48
N GLY A 153 -22.40 -31.44 -15.59
CA GLY A 153 -22.16 -31.33 -14.15
C GLY A 153 -20.96 -32.20 -13.76
N GLN A 154 -20.81 -33.33 -14.45
CA GLN A 154 -19.65 -34.20 -14.50
C GLN A 154 -18.29 -33.50 -14.71
N MET A 155 -18.18 -32.43 -15.51
CA MET A 155 -16.92 -31.72 -15.73
C MET A 155 -16.58 -30.76 -14.58
N ILE A 156 -17.60 -30.12 -14.00
CA ILE A 156 -17.43 -29.33 -12.77
C ILE A 156 -17.12 -30.27 -11.61
N GLU A 157 -17.80 -31.42 -11.52
CA GLU A 157 -17.49 -32.51 -10.61
C GLU A 157 -16.08 -33.05 -10.83
N GLU A 158 -15.59 -33.17 -12.08
CA GLU A 158 -14.21 -33.59 -12.40
C GLU A 158 -13.17 -32.53 -12.04
N LEU A 159 -13.50 -31.24 -12.17
CA LEU A 159 -12.67 -30.13 -11.69
C LEU A 159 -12.59 -30.16 -10.14
N PHE A 160 -13.74 -30.33 -9.48
CA PHE A 160 -13.80 -30.53 -8.02
C PHE A 160 -13.11 -31.83 -7.60
N TYR A 161 -13.17 -32.89 -8.40
CA TYR A 161 -12.47 -34.16 -8.20
C TYR A 161 -10.95 -33.99 -8.33
N THR A 162 -10.50 -33.16 -9.27
CA THR A 162 -9.09 -32.76 -9.41
C THR A 162 -8.63 -31.97 -8.19
N PHE A 163 -9.46 -31.07 -7.65
CA PHE A 163 -9.20 -30.41 -6.37
C PHE A 163 -9.09 -31.41 -5.21
N GLN A 164 -9.99 -32.40 -5.18
CA GLN A 164 -10.10 -33.43 -4.14
C GLN A 164 -8.93 -34.42 -4.08
N ASN A 165 -8.28 -34.72 -5.22
CA ASN A 165 -7.21 -35.73 -5.32
C ASN A 165 -5.79 -35.16 -5.29
N SER A 166 -5.65 -33.85 -5.16
CA SER A 166 -4.36 -33.18 -5.15
C SER A 166 -3.61 -33.42 -3.83
N SER A 167 -2.56 -34.23 -3.88
CA SER A 167 -1.58 -34.28 -2.78
C SER A 167 -0.86 -32.94 -2.74
N TYR A 168 -0.57 -32.41 -1.56
CA TYR A 168 0.24 -31.21 -1.28
C TYR A 168 1.67 -31.21 -1.89
N PHE A 169 1.98 -32.12 -2.81
CA PHE A 169 3.35 -32.46 -3.24
C PHE A 169 3.63 -32.39 -4.75
N ILE A 170 2.72 -31.90 -5.60
CA ILE A 170 3.02 -31.71 -7.04
C ILE A 170 2.33 -30.42 -7.56
N THR A 171 2.79 -29.26 -7.11
CA THR A 171 2.10 -27.97 -7.33
C THR A 171 2.10 -27.48 -8.78
N GLN A 172 3.14 -27.76 -9.56
CA GLN A 172 3.16 -27.38 -10.99
C GLN A 172 2.33 -28.32 -11.88
N GLN A 173 2.38 -29.64 -11.64
CA GLN A 173 1.55 -30.58 -12.39
C GLN A 173 0.07 -30.37 -12.09
N LEU A 174 -0.29 -30.10 -10.82
CA LEU A 174 -1.68 -29.81 -10.44
C LEU A 174 -2.21 -28.57 -11.15
N LEU A 175 -1.40 -27.51 -11.24
CA LEU A 175 -1.78 -26.29 -11.93
C LEU A 175 -1.88 -26.52 -13.44
N SER A 176 -1.02 -27.38 -14.01
CA SER A 176 -1.12 -27.86 -15.40
C SER A 176 -2.46 -28.56 -15.65
N ASP A 177 -2.77 -29.57 -14.85
CA ASP A 177 -3.96 -30.40 -15.02
C ASP A 177 -5.21 -29.54 -14.85
N ALA A 178 -5.22 -28.66 -13.84
CA ALA A 178 -6.31 -27.70 -13.63
C ALA A 178 -6.48 -26.72 -14.81
N LEU A 179 -5.39 -26.29 -15.45
CA LEU A 179 -5.47 -25.47 -16.67
C LEU A 179 -6.07 -26.23 -17.85
N ASP A 180 -5.68 -27.48 -18.05
CA ASP A 180 -6.23 -28.32 -19.12
C ASP A 180 -7.73 -28.59 -18.92
N TYR A 181 -8.15 -28.87 -17.68
CA TYR A 181 -9.58 -29.01 -17.34
C TYR A 181 -10.34 -27.72 -17.55
N THR A 182 -9.84 -26.60 -17.03
CA THR A 182 -10.51 -25.30 -17.16
C THR A 182 -10.58 -24.82 -18.59
N ARG A 183 -9.58 -25.12 -19.42
CA ARG A 183 -9.63 -24.91 -20.86
C ARG A 183 -10.80 -25.66 -21.48
N THR A 184 -10.96 -26.95 -21.17
CA THR A 184 -12.05 -27.78 -21.73
C THR A 184 -13.43 -27.28 -21.29
N ILE A 185 -13.57 -26.88 -20.02
CA ILE A 185 -14.81 -26.27 -19.46
C ILE A 185 -15.12 -24.97 -20.20
N THR A 186 -14.12 -24.12 -20.35
CA THR A 186 -14.26 -22.81 -20.97
C THR A 186 -14.59 -22.93 -22.45
N GLU A 187 -13.91 -23.78 -23.22
CA GLU A 187 -14.21 -24.04 -24.63
C GLU A 187 -15.64 -24.55 -24.81
N SER A 188 -16.09 -25.47 -23.95
CA SER A 188 -17.46 -26.01 -23.97
C SER A 188 -18.51 -24.94 -23.66
N PHE A 189 -18.21 -24.05 -22.70
CA PHE A 189 -19.11 -22.95 -22.33
C PHE A 189 -19.17 -21.88 -23.43
N VAL A 190 -18.00 -21.44 -23.89
CA VAL A 190 -17.80 -20.47 -24.97
C VAL A 190 -18.53 -20.92 -26.23
N ALA A 191 -18.48 -22.20 -26.60
CA ALA A 191 -19.16 -22.72 -27.78
C ALA A 191 -20.70 -22.62 -27.68
N LYS A 192 -21.27 -22.77 -26.49
CA LYS A 192 -22.73 -22.76 -26.27
C LYS A 192 -23.28 -21.34 -26.02
N ASP A 193 -22.55 -20.48 -25.32
CA ASP A 193 -23.02 -19.14 -24.89
C ASP A 193 -22.41 -17.98 -25.69
N ALA A 194 -21.99 -18.22 -26.94
CA ALA A 194 -21.08 -17.34 -27.67
C ALA A 194 -21.57 -15.89 -27.85
N ASP A 195 -22.86 -15.72 -28.11
CA ASP A 195 -23.43 -14.41 -28.41
C ASP A 195 -23.90 -13.65 -27.16
N LEU A 196 -24.17 -14.34 -26.04
CA LEU A 196 -24.77 -13.75 -24.83
C LEU A 196 -23.75 -13.46 -23.72
N ARG A 197 -22.64 -14.19 -23.67
CA ARG A 197 -21.63 -14.11 -22.59
C ARG A 197 -21.11 -12.69 -22.31
N LYS A 198 -20.86 -11.90 -23.36
CA LYS A 198 -20.37 -10.51 -23.23
C LYS A 198 -21.37 -9.55 -22.57
N PHE A 199 -22.64 -9.89 -22.51
CA PHE A 199 -23.69 -9.01 -21.97
C PHE A 199 -23.98 -9.26 -20.48
N ARG A 200 -23.18 -10.10 -19.80
CA ARG A 200 -23.35 -10.47 -18.39
C ARG A 200 -22.50 -9.65 -17.41
N GLY A 201 -21.70 -8.71 -17.90
CA GLY A 201 -20.77 -7.92 -17.08
C GLY A 201 -21.48 -6.99 -16.09
N THR A 202 -20.80 -6.68 -14.98
CA THR A 202 -21.33 -5.88 -13.86
C THR A 202 -21.82 -4.49 -14.29
N ALA A 203 -21.17 -3.84 -15.25
CA ALA A 203 -21.57 -2.51 -15.72
C ALA A 203 -22.97 -2.52 -16.36
N PHE A 204 -23.33 -3.58 -17.10
CA PHE A 204 -24.66 -3.74 -17.66
C PHE A 204 -25.71 -3.98 -16.56
N VAL A 205 -25.36 -4.74 -15.53
CA VAL A 205 -26.23 -4.94 -14.37
C VAL A 205 -26.44 -3.62 -13.60
N ALA A 206 -25.44 -2.75 -13.53
CA ALA A 206 -25.62 -1.42 -12.95
C ALA A 206 -26.62 -0.56 -13.75
N ARG A 207 -26.61 -0.66 -15.09
CA ARG A 207 -27.62 -0.03 -15.95
C ARG A 207 -29.01 -0.64 -15.75
N ASP A 208 -29.09 -1.95 -15.56
CA ASP A 208 -30.35 -2.62 -15.22
C ASP A 208 -30.94 -2.11 -13.90
N ILE A 209 -30.10 -1.89 -12.87
CA ILE A 209 -30.56 -1.27 -11.61
C ILE A 209 -31.11 0.14 -11.85
N ALA A 210 -30.43 0.92 -12.68
CA ALA A 210 -30.88 2.27 -13.03
C ALA A 210 -32.23 2.27 -13.77
N GLU A 211 -32.49 1.27 -14.62
CA GLU A 211 -33.78 1.00 -15.27
C GLU A 211 -34.85 0.51 -14.27
N ILE A 212 -34.48 -0.36 -13.33
CA ILE A 212 -35.39 -0.81 -12.25
C ILE A 212 -35.85 0.38 -11.43
N ALA A 213 -34.93 1.26 -11.00
CA ALA A 213 -35.26 2.45 -10.23
C ALA A 213 -36.27 3.36 -10.96
N MET A 214 -36.08 3.59 -12.27
CA MET A 214 -37.05 4.34 -13.08
C MET A 214 -38.40 3.62 -13.22
N ALA A 215 -38.37 2.30 -13.42
CA ALA A 215 -39.58 1.51 -13.66
C ALA A 215 -40.46 1.29 -12.42
N LEU A 216 -39.93 1.59 -11.22
CA LEU A 216 -40.67 1.57 -9.95
C LEU A 216 -41.63 2.77 -9.79
N GLY A 217 -41.46 3.86 -10.56
CA GLY A 217 -42.32 5.04 -10.48
C GLY A 217 -42.11 5.90 -9.24
N GLU A 218 -40.97 5.76 -8.57
CA GLU A 218 -40.64 6.44 -7.30
C GLU A 218 -39.65 7.62 -7.50
N GLY A 219 -39.51 8.07 -8.75
CA GLY A 219 -38.45 8.97 -9.20
C GLY A 219 -37.22 8.20 -9.72
N ASP A 220 -36.11 8.91 -9.92
CA ASP A 220 -34.88 8.33 -10.45
C ASP A 220 -33.86 7.93 -9.36
N SER A 221 -34.15 8.24 -8.09
CA SER A 221 -33.26 7.98 -6.97
C SER A 221 -33.12 6.48 -6.66
N ILE A 222 -31.93 6.08 -6.24
CA ILE A 222 -31.54 4.68 -6.04
C ILE A 222 -31.23 4.47 -4.56
N ASN A 223 -31.99 3.59 -3.90
CA ASN A 223 -31.57 2.98 -2.64
C ASN A 223 -31.07 1.57 -2.89
N TYR A 224 -29.89 1.23 -2.37
CA TYR A 224 -29.21 -0.03 -2.69
C TYR A 224 -28.62 -0.69 -1.44
N TRP A 225 -28.75 -2.01 -1.34
CA TRP A 225 -28.04 -2.83 -0.37
C TRP A 225 -27.32 -3.95 -1.12
N GLY A 226 -26.00 -3.78 -1.26
CA GLY A 226 -25.12 -4.77 -1.88
C GLY A 226 -24.35 -5.54 -0.84
N THR A 227 -24.28 -6.84 -1.01
CA THR A 227 -23.56 -7.74 -0.11
C THR A 227 -22.50 -8.52 -0.90
N SER A 228 -21.29 -8.71 -0.37
CA SER A 228 -20.24 -9.50 -1.04
C SER A 228 -19.92 -8.97 -2.45
N TYR A 229 -20.00 -9.78 -3.52
CA TYR A 229 -19.95 -9.29 -4.91
C TYR A 229 -20.94 -8.14 -5.19
N GLY A 230 -22.10 -8.10 -4.52
CA GLY A 230 -23.04 -6.98 -4.61
C GLY A 230 -22.40 -5.64 -4.22
N THR A 231 -21.29 -5.64 -3.47
CA THR A 231 -20.50 -4.43 -3.19
C THR A 231 -19.64 -3.99 -4.37
N ILE A 232 -19.22 -4.90 -5.25
CA ILE A 232 -18.59 -4.57 -6.54
C ILE A 232 -19.63 -3.88 -7.43
N LEU A 233 -20.81 -4.49 -7.55
CA LEU A 233 -21.93 -3.89 -8.28
C LEU A 233 -22.33 -2.52 -7.70
N GLY A 234 -22.34 -2.37 -6.37
CA GLY A 234 -22.61 -1.09 -5.71
C GLY A 234 -21.57 -0.01 -6.02
N GLN A 235 -20.28 -0.37 -6.02
CA GLN A 235 -19.20 0.53 -6.43
C GLN A 235 -19.38 0.99 -7.88
N VAL A 236 -19.63 0.06 -8.81
CA VAL A 236 -19.84 0.37 -10.23
C VAL A 236 -21.09 1.23 -10.43
N LEU A 237 -22.18 0.88 -9.75
CA LEU A 237 -23.43 1.63 -9.76
C LEU A 237 -23.25 3.08 -9.28
N ALA A 238 -22.56 3.27 -8.14
CA ALA A 238 -22.28 4.58 -7.59
C ALA A 238 -21.36 5.42 -8.50
N SER A 239 -20.41 4.79 -9.20
CA SER A 239 -19.57 5.46 -10.20
C SER A 239 -20.34 5.90 -11.45
N MET A 240 -21.24 5.03 -11.94
CA MET A 240 -22.00 5.29 -13.15
C MET A 240 -23.14 6.31 -12.92
N PHE A 241 -23.77 6.27 -11.75
CA PHE A 241 -24.94 7.09 -11.40
C PHE A 241 -24.80 7.82 -10.05
N PRO A 242 -23.72 8.60 -9.83
CA PRO A 242 -23.43 9.19 -8.53
C PRO A 242 -24.53 10.11 -8.01
N ASP A 243 -25.14 10.89 -8.91
CA ASP A 243 -26.20 11.85 -8.61
C ASP A 243 -27.54 11.19 -8.27
N ARG A 244 -27.68 9.89 -8.52
CA ARG A 244 -28.90 9.12 -8.24
C ARG A 244 -28.83 8.37 -6.92
N ILE A 245 -27.69 8.31 -6.24
CA ILE A 245 -27.53 7.53 -5.00
C ILE A 245 -28.19 8.23 -3.81
N GLU A 246 -29.31 7.68 -3.34
CA GLU A 246 -30.04 8.20 -2.18
C GLU A 246 -29.57 7.54 -0.88
N ARG A 247 -29.64 6.21 -0.77
CA ARG A 247 -29.06 5.45 0.34
C ARG A 247 -28.35 4.22 -0.20
N MET A 248 -27.09 4.02 0.16
CA MET A 248 -26.33 2.86 -0.26
C MET A 248 -25.63 2.22 0.93
N LEU A 249 -25.95 0.95 1.16
CA LEU A 249 -25.25 0.07 2.10
C LEU A 249 -24.41 -0.93 1.31
N LEU A 250 -23.11 -0.96 1.60
CA LEU A 250 -22.19 -1.99 1.13
C LEU A 250 -21.75 -2.85 2.33
N ASP A 251 -22.22 -4.09 2.37
CA ASP A 251 -22.03 -5.05 3.46
C ASP A 251 -21.05 -6.15 3.03
N SER A 252 -19.96 -6.35 3.77
CA SER A 252 -18.90 -7.31 3.45
C SER A 252 -18.28 -7.09 2.07
N ASN A 253 -17.24 -6.26 2.04
CA ASN A 253 -16.86 -5.48 0.88
C ASN A 253 -15.71 -6.10 0.08
N LEU A 254 -15.91 -6.29 -1.22
CA LEU A 254 -14.85 -6.67 -2.17
C LEU A 254 -14.32 -5.42 -2.88
N LEU A 255 -13.00 -5.34 -3.06
CA LEU A 255 -12.38 -4.24 -3.79
C LEU A 255 -12.44 -4.48 -5.30
N ALA A 256 -13.01 -3.52 -6.06
CA ALA A 256 -13.16 -3.64 -7.52
C ALA A 256 -11.85 -3.95 -8.27
N ASP A 257 -10.73 -3.37 -7.84
CA ASP A 257 -9.43 -3.55 -8.51
C ASP A 257 -8.90 -4.95 -8.34
N ASP A 258 -9.04 -5.50 -7.14
CA ASP A 258 -8.64 -6.88 -6.85
C ASP A 258 -9.55 -7.84 -7.62
N TYR A 259 -10.87 -7.58 -7.63
CA TYR A 259 -11.86 -8.34 -8.38
C TYR A 259 -11.55 -8.43 -9.88
N VAL A 260 -11.29 -7.29 -10.52
CA VAL A 260 -11.06 -7.20 -11.98
C VAL A 260 -9.64 -7.65 -12.37
N ASN A 261 -8.61 -7.17 -11.67
CA ASN A 261 -7.22 -7.35 -12.11
C ASN A 261 -6.49 -8.52 -11.46
N ASN A 262 -7.06 -9.13 -10.41
CA ASN A 262 -6.41 -10.18 -9.64
C ASN A 262 -7.38 -11.30 -9.24
N LEU A 263 -8.50 -11.44 -9.96
CA LEU A 263 -9.54 -12.46 -9.69
C LEU A 263 -10.00 -12.45 -8.21
N ALA A 264 -9.99 -11.31 -7.54
CA ALA A 264 -10.13 -11.13 -6.09
C ALA A 264 -9.30 -12.08 -5.20
N LEU A 265 -8.14 -12.56 -5.63
CA LEU A 265 -7.39 -13.59 -4.88
C LEU A 265 -6.97 -13.14 -3.47
N ASN A 266 -6.94 -11.82 -3.20
CA ASN A 266 -6.69 -11.29 -1.86
C ASN A 266 -7.93 -11.30 -0.97
N SER A 267 -9.09 -11.75 -1.46
CA SER A 267 -10.35 -11.79 -0.71
C SER A 267 -10.27 -12.71 0.52
N THR A 268 -9.46 -13.77 0.48
CA THR A 268 -9.34 -14.73 1.58
C THR A 268 -8.15 -14.47 2.51
N LYS A 269 -7.54 -13.28 2.48
CA LYS A 269 -6.38 -12.98 3.34
C LYS A 269 -6.72 -12.97 4.84
N ASP A 270 -7.96 -12.61 5.20
CA ASP A 270 -8.43 -12.59 6.60
C ASP A 270 -9.06 -13.95 7.00
N ALA A 271 -9.06 -14.97 6.13
CA ALA A 271 -9.66 -16.28 6.42
C ALA A 271 -8.98 -17.02 7.57
N GLU A 272 -7.64 -16.96 7.63
CA GLU A 272 -6.88 -17.53 8.74
C GLU A 272 -7.15 -16.78 10.06
N LYS A 273 -7.29 -15.45 10.00
CA LYS A 273 -7.72 -14.64 11.14
C LYS A 273 -9.10 -15.09 11.67
N ALA A 274 -10.06 -15.34 10.77
CA ALA A 274 -11.38 -15.85 11.14
C ALA A 274 -11.31 -17.26 11.75
N LEU A 275 -10.40 -18.11 11.26
CA LEU A 275 -10.16 -19.45 11.79
C LEU A 275 -9.53 -19.41 13.20
N TYR A 276 -8.57 -18.51 13.45
CA TYR A 276 -8.05 -18.29 14.80
C TYR A 276 -9.09 -17.71 15.75
N HIS A 277 -10.00 -16.88 15.25
CA HIS A 277 -11.11 -16.38 16.05
C HIS A 277 -12.07 -17.50 16.46
N PHE A 278 -12.38 -18.46 15.57
CA PHE A 278 -13.11 -19.68 15.93
C PHE A 278 -12.44 -20.39 17.11
N TYR A 279 -11.11 -20.59 17.05
CA TYR A 279 -10.36 -21.21 18.14
C TYR A 279 -10.49 -20.43 19.44
N ASN A 280 -10.32 -19.11 19.42
CA ASN A 280 -10.41 -18.28 20.62
C ASN A 280 -11.81 -18.33 21.26
N GLU A 281 -12.86 -18.23 20.44
CA GLU A 281 -14.25 -18.34 20.92
C GLU A 281 -14.56 -19.75 21.45
N CYS A 282 -14.05 -20.80 20.81
CA CYS A 282 -14.19 -22.18 21.28
C CYS A 282 -13.54 -22.37 22.65
N MET A 283 -12.31 -21.88 22.82
CA MET A 283 -11.56 -21.99 24.08
C MET A 283 -12.15 -21.13 25.19
N ALA A 284 -12.85 -20.04 24.85
CA ALA A 284 -13.53 -19.16 25.80
C ALA A 284 -14.96 -19.62 26.15
N ALA A 285 -15.52 -20.57 25.40
CA ALA A 285 -16.88 -21.06 25.59
C ALA A 285 -17.07 -21.70 26.98
N LYS A 286 -18.21 -21.42 27.63
CA LYS A 286 -18.58 -22.02 28.92
C LYS A 286 -19.23 -23.40 28.69
N ASN A 287 -19.16 -24.30 29.68
CA ASN A 287 -19.99 -25.52 29.78
C ASN A 287 -20.11 -26.38 28.50
N ASP A 288 -19.06 -27.10 28.08
CA ASP A 288 -19.13 -28.08 26.95
C ASP A 288 -19.75 -27.55 25.64
N SER A 289 -19.90 -26.22 25.49
CA SER A 289 -20.53 -25.59 24.31
C SER A 289 -19.65 -25.76 23.07
N CYS A 290 -18.33 -25.73 23.24
CA CYS A 290 -17.39 -26.23 22.26
C CYS A 290 -16.89 -27.62 22.68
N LEU A 291 -17.24 -28.65 21.91
CA LEU A 291 -16.89 -30.05 22.21
C LEU A 291 -15.38 -30.27 22.09
N SER A 292 -14.79 -29.67 21.06
CA SER A 292 -13.37 -29.81 20.75
C SER A 292 -12.44 -29.06 21.72
N ALA A 293 -12.93 -28.13 22.54
CA ALA A 293 -12.11 -27.28 23.43
C ALA A 293 -11.20 -28.10 24.39
N ASN A 294 -11.69 -29.25 24.87
CA ASN A 294 -10.91 -30.11 25.78
C ASN A 294 -9.83 -30.93 25.06
N LYS A 295 -9.95 -31.10 23.74
CA LYS A 295 -9.03 -31.88 22.89
C LYS A 295 -8.04 -30.98 22.13
N LEU A 296 -8.41 -29.71 21.95
CA LEU A 296 -7.57 -28.72 21.30
C LEU A 296 -6.40 -28.30 22.19
N PRO A 297 -5.23 -27.99 21.59
CA PRO A 297 -4.10 -27.47 22.34
C PRO A 297 -4.43 -26.08 22.90
N LYS A 298 -3.82 -25.71 24.03
CA LYS A 298 -4.05 -24.42 24.69
C LYS A 298 -3.29 -23.24 24.07
N GLY A 299 -2.36 -23.50 23.16
CA GLY A 299 -1.63 -22.48 22.42
C GLY A 299 -2.16 -22.34 20.99
N PRO A 300 -2.35 -21.11 20.48
CA PRO A 300 -2.82 -20.89 19.10
C PRO A 300 -1.82 -21.43 18.06
N ASP A 301 -0.51 -21.39 18.31
CA ASP A 301 0.52 -21.91 17.39
C ASP A 301 0.43 -23.43 17.17
N ASP A 302 -0.16 -24.15 18.11
CA ASP A 302 -0.38 -25.59 18.02
C ASP A 302 -1.76 -25.93 17.42
N PHE A 303 -2.68 -24.97 17.33
CA PHE A 303 -4.00 -25.18 16.74
C PHE A 303 -3.93 -25.60 15.27
N LEU A 304 -3.08 -24.94 14.47
CA LEU A 304 -2.85 -25.35 13.08
C LEU A 304 -2.25 -26.76 12.97
N LYS A 305 -1.44 -27.20 13.96
CA LYS A 305 -0.93 -28.57 14.01
C LYS A 305 -2.04 -29.58 14.36
N ALA A 306 -2.97 -29.21 15.24
CA ALA A 306 -4.16 -30.01 15.51
C ALA A 306 -5.05 -30.13 14.27
N LEU A 307 -5.25 -29.04 13.52
CA LEU A 307 -5.92 -29.08 12.23
C LEU A 307 -5.19 -29.95 11.21
N ASN A 308 -3.85 -29.94 11.19
CA ASN A 308 -3.07 -30.89 10.39
C ASN A 308 -3.35 -32.35 10.77
N HIS A 309 -3.55 -32.65 12.05
CA HIS A 309 -3.97 -33.98 12.47
C HIS A 309 -5.39 -34.30 11.99
N VAL A 310 -6.33 -33.35 12.05
CA VAL A 310 -7.69 -33.49 11.48
C VAL A 310 -7.61 -33.78 9.98
N PHE A 311 -6.79 -33.03 9.22
CA PHE A 311 -6.54 -33.29 7.80
C PHE A 311 -6.02 -34.71 7.55
N MET A 312 -5.06 -35.18 8.37
CA MET A 312 -4.51 -36.53 8.28
C MET A 312 -5.54 -37.63 8.59
N VAL A 313 -6.39 -37.45 9.60
CA VAL A 313 -7.45 -38.41 9.96
C VAL A 313 -8.52 -38.49 8.87
N CYS A 314 -8.90 -37.33 8.33
CA CYS A 314 -9.86 -37.24 7.22
C CYS A 314 -9.27 -37.68 5.88
N THR A 315 -7.98 -37.97 5.79
CA THR A 315 -7.37 -38.49 4.57
C THR A 315 -7.89 -39.90 4.27
N GLY A 316 -8.53 -40.08 3.11
CA GLY A 316 -8.97 -41.38 2.59
C GLY A 316 -10.38 -41.85 3.00
N VAL A 317 -11.35 -40.94 3.15
CA VAL A 317 -12.75 -41.25 3.52
C VAL A 317 -13.68 -40.66 2.47
N GLY A 318 -14.56 -41.48 1.87
CA GLY A 318 -15.59 -40.99 0.93
C GLY A 318 -15.67 -41.66 -0.44
N GLY A 319 -14.78 -42.61 -0.78
CA GLY A 319 -14.93 -43.39 -2.02
C GLY A 319 -13.64 -44.02 -2.52
N GLY A 320 -13.43 -45.30 -2.21
CA GLY A 320 -12.33 -46.11 -2.75
C GLY A 320 -10.93 -45.69 -2.30
N LEU A 321 -9.93 -46.52 -2.63
CA LEU A 321 -8.52 -46.36 -2.23
C LEU A 321 -7.81 -45.09 -2.81
N HIS A 322 -8.55 -44.10 -3.30
CA HIS A 322 -8.05 -43.01 -4.13
C HIS A 322 -8.64 -41.59 -3.91
N SER A 323 -9.38 -41.27 -2.83
CA SER A 323 -9.84 -39.87 -2.58
C SER A 323 -10.08 -39.64 -1.07
N THR A 324 -9.80 -38.53 -0.38
CA THR A 324 -9.52 -37.10 -0.69
C THR A 324 -8.33 -36.58 0.17
N LYS A 325 -7.54 -35.59 -0.32
CA LYS A 325 -6.35 -35.02 0.35
C LYS A 325 -6.48 -33.50 0.54
N SER A 326 -6.33 -33.02 1.78
CA SER A 326 -6.19 -31.64 2.32
C SER A 326 -6.99 -30.47 1.69
N LEU A 327 -6.95 -30.24 0.38
CA LEU A 327 -7.45 -29.03 -0.28
C LEU A 327 -8.98 -28.87 -0.19
N TRP A 328 -9.73 -29.96 -0.40
CA TRP A 328 -11.20 -29.94 -0.26
C TRP A 328 -11.61 -29.60 1.17
N LEU A 329 -10.94 -30.20 2.17
CA LEU A 329 -11.25 -29.93 3.57
C LEU A 329 -10.93 -28.46 3.93
N THR A 330 -9.87 -27.88 3.37
CA THR A 330 -9.58 -26.44 3.49
C THR A 330 -10.71 -25.58 2.89
N GLY A 331 -11.25 -25.97 1.73
CA GLY A 331 -12.43 -25.30 1.13
C GLY A 331 -13.68 -25.42 2.00
N SER A 332 -13.95 -26.60 2.55
CA SER A 332 -15.07 -26.82 3.49
C SER A 332 -14.90 -26.01 4.77
N ILE A 333 -13.69 -25.94 5.34
CA ILE A 333 -13.41 -25.07 6.49
C ILE A 333 -13.69 -23.61 6.14
N LEU A 334 -13.26 -23.14 4.96
CA LEU A 334 -13.55 -21.78 4.51
C LEU A 334 -15.05 -21.51 4.47
N LEU A 335 -15.85 -22.42 3.88
CA LEU A 335 -17.31 -22.32 3.84
C LEU A 335 -17.94 -22.36 5.23
N ALA A 336 -17.42 -23.17 6.15
CA ALA A 336 -17.87 -23.22 7.54
C ALA A 336 -17.66 -21.89 8.28
N LEU A 337 -16.66 -21.10 7.88
CA LEU A 337 -16.40 -19.79 8.48
C LEU A 337 -17.37 -18.69 7.98
N TYR A 338 -18.19 -18.93 6.94
CA TYR A 338 -19.13 -17.91 6.41
C TYR A 338 -20.25 -17.55 7.39
N GLU A 339 -20.64 -18.45 8.29
CA GLU A 339 -21.73 -18.23 9.24
C GLU A 339 -21.43 -18.89 10.59
N VAL A 340 -21.98 -18.34 11.67
CA VAL A 340 -21.85 -18.94 13.01
C VAL A 340 -22.36 -20.39 13.04
N LYS A 341 -23.35 -20.73 12.22
CA LYS A 341 -23.83 -22.12 12.09
C LYS A 341 -22.74 -23.08 11.62
N GLY A 342 -21.81 -22.63 10.78
CA GLY A 342 -20.71 -23.47 10.33
C GLY A 342 -19.69 -23.78 11.44
N TYR A 343 -19.65 -22.98 12.52
CA TYR A 343 -18.85 -23.31 13.71
C TYR A 343 -19.33 -24.61 14.36
N LEU A 344 -20.63 -24.94 14.31
CA LEU A 344 -21.14 -26.22 14.81
C LEU A 344 -20.50 -27.41 14.07
N TRP A 345 -20.47 -27.34 12.74
CA TRP A 345 -19.85 -28.40 11.93
C TRP A 345 -18.34 -28.45 12.16
N LEU A 346 -17.66 -27.30 12.25
CA LEU A 346 -16.22 -27.25 12.45
C LEU A 346 -15.83 -27.81 13.83
N ASP A 347 -16.60 -27.51 14.87
CA ASP A 347 -16.46 -28.09 16.21
C ASP A 347 -16.67 -29.61 16.18
N GLU A 348 -17.78 -30.10 15.61
CA GLU A 348 -18.07 -31.54 15.48
C GLU A 348 -16.99 -32.28 14.65
N LEU A 349 -16.49 -31.67 13.58
CA LEU A 349 -15.41 -32.21 12.75
C LEU A 349 -14.13 -32.36 13.57
N ILE A 350 -13.68 -31.30 14.22
CA ILE A 350 -12.44 -31.30 15.00
C ILE A 350 -12.57 -32.30 16.16
N ASP A 351 -13.69 -32.27 16.87
CA ASP A 351 -13.94 -33.13 18.02
C ASP A 351 -13.87 -34.62 17.66
N THR A 352 -14.55 -35.02 16.58
CA THR A 352 -14.60 -36.42 16.13
C THR A 352 -13.30 -36.86 15.46
N ALA A 353 -12.67 -36.00 14.64
CA ALA A 353 -11.43 -36.33 13.97
C ALA A 353 -10.24 -36.45 14.95
N LEU A 354 -10.21 -35.67 16.04
CA LEU A 354 -9.20 -35.83 17.08
C LEU A 354 -9.34 -37.15 17.86
N GLU A 355 -10.51 -37.81 17.83
CA GLU A 355 -10.71 -39.18 18.33
C GLU A 355 -10.36 -40.26 17.30
N GLY A 356 -9.95 -39.87 16.09
CA GLY A 356 -9.74 -40.79 14.97
C GLY A 356 -11.03 -41.24 14.28
N ASN A 357 -12.19 -40.69 14.67
CA ASN A 357 -13.47 -40.95 14.01
C ASN A 357 -13.58 -40.09 12.75
N ARG A 358 -14.02 -40.71 11.66
CA ARG A 358 -14.02 -40.13 10.32
C ARG A 358 -15.42 -39.78 9.79
N SER A 359 -16.46 -39.90 10.61
CA SER A 359 -17.85 -39.72 10.20
C SER A 359 -18.16 -38.33 9.65
N MET A 360 -17.48 -37.29 10.14
CA MET A 360 -17.68 -35.90 9.72
C MET A 360 -16.85 -35.51 8.48
N CYS A 361 -15.85 -36.32 8.11
CA CYS A 361 -14.87 -35.98 7.07
C CYS A 361 -15.45 -35.98 5.64
N SER A 362 -16.54 -36.71 5.38
CA SER A 362 -17.18 -36.79 4.05
C SER A 362 -18.47 -35.98 3.95
N GLN A 363 -18.77 -35.14 4.93
CA GLN A 363 -20.01 -34.37 4.95
C GLN A 363 -19.83 -33.08 4.14
N GLU A 364 -20.57 -32.95 3.04
CA GLU A 364 -20.56 -31.75 2.21
C GLU A 364 -21.19 -30.56 2.95
N ILE A 365 -20.52 -29.40 2.88
CA ILE A 365 -21.04 -28.14 3.43
C ILE A 365 -21.67 -27.33 2.30
N GLY A 366 -22.95 -27.56 2.08
CA GLY A 366 -23.83 -26.68 1.32
C GLY A 366 -23.64 -26.70 -0.20
N ASP A 367 -24.77 -26.71 -0.91
CA ASP A 367 -24.86 -26.44 -2.34
C ASP A 367 -25.41 -25.02 -2.52
N TRP A 368 -24.80 -24.21 -3.38
CA TRP A 368 -25.27 -22.84 -3.70
C TRP A 368 -26.44 -22.87 -4.70
N ALA A 369 -26.69 -24.02 -5.32
CA ALA A 369 -27.80 -24.23 -6.20
C ALA A 369 -29.12 -24.24 -5.42
N SER A 370 -30.14 -23.62 -6.01
CA SER A 370 -31.52 -23.69 -5.51
C SER A 370 -32.43 -24.24 -6.60
N PRO A 371 -33.64 -24.72 -6.27
CA PRO A 371 -34.61 -25.10 -7.30
C PRO A 371 -34.97 -23.95 -8.26
N TRP A 372 -34.77 -22.69 -7.86
CA TRP A 372 -34.95 -21.53 -8.73
C TRP A 372 -33.70 -21.17 -9.55
N ASN A 373 -32.51 -21.42 -9.00
CA ASN A 373 -31.22 -21.12 -9.60
C ASN A 373 -30.29 -22.34 -9.55
N PRO A 374 -30.60 -23.41 -10.30
CA PRO A 374 -29.84 -24.67 -10.24
C PRO A 374 -28.42 -24.56 -10.82
N GLN A 375 -28.12 -23.49 -11.56
CA GLN A 375 -26.85 -23.26 -12.26
C GLN A 375 -26.01 -22.13 -11.65
N SER A 376 -26.12 -21.92 -10.33
CA SER A 376 -25.42 -20.84 -9.60
C SER A 376 -23.91 -20.81 -9.84
N ASP A 377 -23.26 -21.96 -9.92
CA ASP A 377 -21.81 -22.06 -10.06
C ASP A 377 -21.34 -21.66 -11.46
N LEU A 378 -22.12 -22.02 -12.48
CA LEU A 378 -21.88 -21.57 -13.85
C LEU A 378 -22.14 -20.07 -14.00
N ALA A 379 -23.20 -19.57 -13.38
CA ALA A 379 -23.50 -18.15 -13.35
C ALA A 379 -22.37 -17.36 -12.68
N HIS A 380 -21.86 -17.87 -11.55
CA HIS A 380 -20.73 -17.30 -10.82
C HIS A 380 -19.51 -17.15 -11.73
N LEU A 381 -19.06 -18.24 -12.34
CA LEU A 381 -17.88 -18.23 -13.23
C LEU A 381 -18.11 -17.33 -14.45
N ALA A 382 -19.26 -17.43 -15.10
CA ALA A 382 -19.54 -16.66 -16.33
C ALA A 382 -19.55 -15.15 -16.09
N ILE A 383 -20.15 -14.69 -14.98
CA ILE A 383 -20.17 -13.27 -14.63
C ILE A 383 -18.76 -12.83 -14.24
N TRP A 384 -18.11 -13.57 -13.34
CA TRP A 384 -16.78 -13.22 -12.84
C TRP A 384 -15.73 -13.13 -13.94
N CYS A 385 -15.65 -14.15 -14.80
CA CYS A 385 -14.66 -14.18 -15.87
C CYS A 385 -14.94 -13.15 -16.97
N SER A 386 -16.20 -12.75 -17.14
CA SER A 386 -16.56 -11.66 -18.07
C SER A 386 -16.09 -10.29 -17.57
N ASP A 387 -16.08 -10.08 -16.24
CA ASP A 387 -15.59 -8.84 -15.62
C ASP A 387 -14.07 -8.81 -15.39
N ALA A 388 -13.43 -9.97 -15.24
CA ALA A 388 -12.00 -10.07 -15.00
C ALA A 388 -11.16 -9.76 -16.24
N ASN A 389 -10.01 -9.11 -16.04
CA ASN A 389 -9.02 -8.83 -17.09
C ASN A 389 -7.91 -9.88 -17.20
N VAL A 390 -7.74 -10.73 -16.17
CA VAL A 390 -6.63 -11.69 -16.11
C VAL A 390 -6.86 -12.84 -17.08
N ARG A 391 -5.89 -13.11 -17.96
CA ARG A 391 -5.85 -14.22 -18.91
C ARG A 391 -4.48 -14.88 -18.86
N ALA A 392 -4.43 -16.19 -19.04
CA ALA A 392 -3.18 -16.93 -19.10
C ALA A 392 -3.33 -18.19 -19.96
N GLU A 393 -2.40 -18.39 -20.89
CA GLU A 393 -2.37 -19.55 -21.80
C GLU A 393 -1.47 -20.67 -21.29
N THR A 394 -0.47 -20.34 -20.46
CA THR A 394 0.49 -21.31 -19.92
C THR A 394 0.64 -21.20 -18.41
N ILE A 395 1.19 -22.25 -17.78
CA ILE A 395 1.47 -22.29 -16.35
C ILE A 395 2.50 -21.23 -15.97
N GLU A 396 3.48 -20.95 -16.84
CA GLU A 396 4.52 -19.94 -16.59
C GLU A 396 3.94 -18.54 -16.38
N GLU A 397 2.86 -18.20 -17.08
CA GLU A 397 2.17 -16.93 -16.91
C GLU A 397 1.46 -16.84 -15.55
N ILE A 398 1.00 -17.97 -15.02
CA ILE A 398 0.30 -18.09 -13.73
C ILE A 398 1.29 -18.23 -12.57
N ASN A 399 2.52 -18.70 -12.82
CA ASN A 399 3.54 -18.88 -11.78
C ASN A 399 3.77 -17.59 -10.99
N SER A 400 3.74 -16.42 -11.63
CA SER A 400 3.88 -15.15 -10.92
C SER A 400 2.72 -14.86 -9.95
N LEU A 401 1.49 -15.17 -10.35
CA LEU A 401 0.28 -15.07 -9.50
C LEU A 401 0.31 -16.10 -8.37
N TYR A 402 0.70 -17.33 -8.69
CA TYR A 402 0.80 -18.44 -7.75
C TYR A 402 1.90 -18.22 -6.70
N GLU A 403 3.11 -17.85 -7.13
CA GLU A 403 4.23 -17.51 -6.25
C GLU A 403 3.89 -16.31 -5.36
N SER A 404 3.19 -15.30 -5.91
CA SER A 404 2.72 -14.16 -5.12
C SER A 404 1.75 -14.58 -4.00
N GLY A 405 0.91 -15.58 -4.23
CA GLY A 405 -0.01 -16.08 -3.20
C GLY A 405 0.63 -17.02 -2.20
N GLN A 406 1.55 -17.87 -2.66
CA GLN A 406 2.35 -18.74 -1.78
C GLN A 406 3.29 -17.95 -0.87
N ALA A 407 3.79 -16.80 -1.33
CA ALA A 407 4.62 -15.91 -0.52
C ALA A 407 3.90 -15.35 0.72
N ASN A 408 2.56 -15.32 0.72
CA ASN A 408 1.74 -14.88 1.84
C ASN A 408 1.31 -16.04 2.74
N ASN A 409 1.79 -17.28 2.53
CA ASN A 409 1.52 -18.43 3.39
C ASN A 409 0.03 -18.75 3.69
N ASN A 410 -0.92 -18.15 2.94
CA ASN A 410 -2.35 -18.27 3.17
C ASN A 410 -2.85 -19.66 2.72
N PRO A 411 -3.31 -20.53 3.64
CA PRO A 411 -3.75 -21.88 3.30
C PRO A 411 -4.99 -21.89 2.40
N PHE A 412 -5.78 -20.81 2.41
CA PHE A 412 -6.99 -20.64 1.61
C PHE A 412 -6.73 -20.04 0.21
N PHE A 413 -5.50 -19.58 -0.09
CA PHE A 413 -5.17 -19.00 -1.38
C PHE A 413 -5.26 -20.02 -2.52
N THR A 414 -4.61 -21.17 -2.36
CA THR A 414 -4.57 -22.22 -3.41
C THR A 414 -5.97 -22.71 -3.83
N PRO A 415 -6.90 -23.06 -2.91
CA PRO A 415 -8.25 -23.44 -3.33
C PRO A 415 -9.00 -22.30 -4.02
N THR A 416 -8.77 -21.04 -3.60
CA THR A 416 -9.38 -19.86 -4.24
C THR A 416 -8.85 -19.64 -5.66
N LEU A 417 -7.53 -19.74 -5.87
CA LEU A 417 -6.90 -19.64 -7.19
C LEU A 417 -7.42 -20.71 -8.15
N LEU A 418 -7.51 -21.93 -7.66
CA LEU A 418 -7.95 -23.07 -8.43
C LEU A 418 -9.44 -22.96 -8.83
N GLN A 419 -10.30 -22.45 -7.96
CA GLN A 419 -11.70 -22.17 -8.31
C GLN A 419 -11.81 -21.12 -9.44
N ARG A 420 -10.91 -20.12 -9.43
CA ARG A 420 -10.98 -18.96 -10.34
C ARG A 420 -10.11 -19.08 -11.59
N SER A 421 -9.32 -20.15 -11.71
CA SER A 421 -8.44 -20.40 -12.85
C SER A 421 -9.21 -20.61 -14.16
N ALA A 422 -10.50 -20.95 -14.08
CA ALA A 422 -11.43 -20.95 -15.22
C ALA A 422 -11.40 -19.63 -16.02
N CYS A 423 -11.11 -18.50 -15.37
CA CYS A 423 -11.05 -17.21 -16.05
C CYS A 423 -9.82 -17.02 -16.93
N PHE A 424 -8.74 -17.81 -16.74
CA PHE A 424 -7.51 -17.67 -17.51
C PHE A 424 -7.72 -17.93 -19.00
N GLN A 425 -8.58 -18.89 -19.33
CA GLN A 425 -8.88 -19.32 -20.70
C GLN A 425 -10.16 -18.65 -21.26
N TRP A 426 -10.74 -17.69 -20.52
CA TRP A 426 -12.02 -17.06 -20.88
C TRP A 426 -11.84 -16.06 -22.02
N ASN A 427 -11.96 -16.53 -23.26
CA ASN A 427 -11.62 -15.76 -24.47
C ASN A 427 -12.55 -14.59 -24.82
N THR A 428 -13.40 -14.12 -23.89
CA THR A 428 -14.34 -13.02 -24.12
C THR A 428 -14.38 -12.06 -22.95
N HIS A 429 -14.53 -10.78 -23.25
CA HIS A 429 -14.70 -9.73 -22.25
C HIS A 429 -16.15 -9.23 -22.26
N ALA A 430 -16.56 -8.60 -21.16
CA ALA A 430 -17.82 -7.86 -21.11
C ALA A 430 -17.88 -6.80 -22.22
N ALA A 431 -19.06 -6.62 -22.83
CA ALA A 431 -19.31 -5.62 -23.86
C ALA A 431 -19.09 -4.19 -23.33
N GLU A 432 -19.36 -3.97 -22.05
CA GLU A 432 -18.96 -2.79 -21.29
C GLU A 432 -18.20 -3.26 -20.05
N PRO A 433 -16.85 -3.20 -20.06
CA PRO A 433 -16.05 -3.61 -18.91
C PRO A 433 -16.17 -2.62 -17.74
N ILE A 434 -15.85 -3.09 -16.53
CA ILE A 434 -15.79 -2.23 -15.34
C ILE A 434 -14.69 -1.18 -15.53
N ASN A 435 -15.05 0.09 -15.55
CA ASN A 435 -14.09 1.18 -15.67
C ASN A 435 -13.48 1.52 -14.30
N LEU A 436 -12.32 0.93 -13.97
CA LEU A 436 -11.63 1.19 -12.70
C LEU A 436 -11.19 2.64 -12.52
N THR A 437 -10.86 3.37 -13.59
CA THR A 437 -10.48 4.79 -13.49
C THR A 437 -11.65 5.67 -13.06
N SER A 438 -12.89 5.27 -13.41
CA SER A 438 -14.09 5.99 -12.98
C SER A 438 -14.37 5.86 -11.48
N LEU A 439 -13.79 4.87 -10.82
CA LEU A 439 -13.95 4.61 -9.38
C LEU A 439 -13.01 5.45 -8.51
N GLU A 440 -12.16 6.30 -9.10
CA GLU A 440 -11.27 7.19 -8.37
C GLU A 440 -12.01 8.43 -7.86
N ARG A 441 -12.34 8.44 -6.57
CA ARG A 441 -12.90 9.60 -5.85
C ARG A 441 -14.25 10.09 -6.42
N VAL A 442 -15.25 9.23 -6.36
CA VAL A 442 -16.62 9.49 -6.81
C VAL A 442 -17.41 10.21 -5.71
N GLU A 443 -17.83 11.45 -5.96
CA GLU A 443 -18.76 12.17 -5.10
C GLU A 443 -20.20 11.77 -5.45
N THR A 444 -20.85 11.02 -4.57
CA THR A 444 -22.26 10.63 -4.69
C THR A 444 -23.18 11.69 -4.09
N LYS A 445 -24.45 11.77 -4.54
CA LYS A 445 -25.47 12.68 -4.00
C LYS A 445 -25.57 12.60 -2.47
N ASN A 446 -25.53 11.38 -1.93
CA ASN A 446 -25.41 11.13 -0.50
C ASN A 446 -24.26 10.15 -0.21
N PRO A 447 -23.54 10.32 0.91
CA PRO A 447 -22.50 9.39 1.33
C PRO A 447 -22.96 7.93 1.51
N ILE A 448 -22.05 6.99 1.28
CA ILE A 448 -22.29 5.55 1.36
C ILE A 448 -21.98 5.05 2.79
N LEU A 449 -22.79 4.11 3.28
CA LEU A 449 -22.49 3.36 4.49
C LEU A 449 -21.82 2.03 4.11
N LEU A 450 -20.65 1.76 4.68
CA LEU A 450 -19.97 0.48 4.54
C LEU A 450 -19.98 -0.24 5.88
N VAL A 451 -20.34 -1.52 5.88
CA VAL A 451 -20.26 -2.40 7.04
C VAL A 451 -19.37 -3.57 6.66
N ASN A 452 -18.40 -3.90 7.51
CA ASN A 452 -17.53 -5.05 7.26
C ASN A 452 -17.23 -5.79 8.56
N GLY A 453 -17.27 -7.12 8.50
CA GLY A 453 -16.82 -7.97 9.59
C GLY A 453 -15.32 -7.79 9.85
N GLU A 454 -14.92 -7.83 11.11
CA GLU A 454 -13.50 -7.90 11.49
C GLU A 454 -12.91 -9.30 11.24
N TYR A 455 -13.75 -10.33 11.37
CA TYR A 455 -13.42 -11.74 11.18
C TYR A 455 -14.19 -12.33 9.98
N ASP A 456 -14.40 -11.52 8.96
CA ASP A 456 -15.00 -11.96 7.71
C ASP A 456 -13.95 -12.75 6.89
N PRO A 457 -14.19 -14.04 6.59
CA PRO A 457 -13.18 -14.88 5.96
C PRO A 457 -12.97 -14.60 4.45
N VAL A 458 -13.84 -13.79 3.83
CA VAL A 458 -13.97 -13.69 2.36
C VAL A 458 -13.89 -12.25 1.89
N THR A 459 -14.16 -11.28 2.76
CA THR A 459 -14.09 -9.85 2.45
C THR A 459 -13.31 -9.10 3.52
N PRO A 460 -12.01 -8.86 3.28
CA PRO A 460 -11.13 -8.29 4.28
C PRO A 460 -11.52 -6.87 4.66
N LEU A 461 -11.34 -6.49 5.93
CA LEU A 461 -11.71 -5.16 6.42
C LEU A 461 -11.00 -4.01 5.67
N ASP A 462 -9.78 -4.27 5.21
CA ASP A 462 -8.99 -3.35 4.38
C ASP A 462 -9.70 -2.98 3.06
N HIS A 463 -10.50 -3.87 2.48
CA HIS A 463 -11.29 -3.54 1.28
C HIS A 463 -12.31 -2.45 1.58
N ALA A 464 -13.08 -2.57 2.67
CA ALA A 464 -14.06 -1.55 3.07
C ALA A 464 -13.38 -0.18 3.31
N ARG A 465 -12.20 -0.16 3.94
CA ARG A 465 -11.43 1.09 4.15
C ARG A 465 -11.00 1.73 2.82
N LYS A 466 -10.49 0.92 1.88
CA LYS A 466 -10.10 1.39 0.54
C LYS A 466 -11.29 1.88 -0.28
N ILE A 467 -12.45 1.24 -0.17
CA ILE A 467 -13.67 1.66 -0.86
C ILE A 467 -14.19 2.96 -0.26
N SER A 468 -14.22 3.09 1.08
CA SER A 468 -14.60 4.35 1.74
C SER A 468 -13.74 5.54 1.27
N ALA A 469 -12.44 5.33 1.05
CA ALA A 469 -11.56 6.36 0.50
C ALA A 469 -11.90 6.80 -0.94
N ARG A 470 -12.61 5.94 -1.72
CA ARG A 470 -13.08 6.25 -3.07
C ARG A 470 -14.37 7.05 -3.10
N PHE A 471 -15.15 7.05 -2.03
CA PHE A 471 -16.44 7.72 -1.97
C PHE A 471 -16.42 8.74 -0.84
N PRO A 472 -15.97 9.99 -1.09
CA PRO A 472 -15.81 11.01 -0.05
C PRO A 472 -17.05 11.17 0.83
N GLY A 473 -16.84 11.30 2.14
CA GLY A 473 -17.92 11.44 3.12
C GLY A 473 -18.51 10.12 3.61
N SER A 474 -18.25 9.00 2.94
CA SER A 474 -18.69 7.66 3.35
C SER A 474 -18.08 7.24 4.70
N ARG A 475 -18.69 6.25 5.36
CA ARG A 475 -18.24 5.74 6.66
C ARG A 475 -18.19 4.22 6.67
N VAL A 476 -17.14 3.70 7.33
CA VAL A 476 -16.99 2.28 7.61
C VAL A 476 -17.41 2.02 9.04
N VAL A 477 -18.25 1.00 9.22
CA VAL A 477 -18.56 0.38 10.50
C VAL A 477 -17.81 -0.94 10.57
N VAL A 478 -16.98 -1.09 11.59
CA VAL A 478 -16.31 -2.36 11.90
C VAL A 478 -17.28 -3.18 12.75
N HIS A 479 -17.72 -4.31 12.21
CA HIS A 479 -18.53 -5.26 12.95
C HIS A 479 -17.60 -6.34 13.52
N GLU A 480 -17.39 -6.37 14.83
CA GLU A 480 -16.48 -7.32 15.50
C GLU A 480 -17.10 -8.74 15.62
N GLY A 481 -18.01 -9.09 14.71
CA GLY A 481 -18.60 -10.40 14.60
C GLY A 481 -17.89 -11.28 13.59
N VAL A 482 -18.31 -12.55 13.59
CA VAL A 482 -17.76 -13.59 12.72
C VAL A 482 -18.68 -13.82 11.54
N GLY A 483 -18.15 -14.45 10.50
CA GLY A 483 -18.92 -14.77 9.32
C GLY A 483 -18.90 -13.66 8.29
N HIS A 484 -19.48 -14.00 7.14
CA HIS A 484 -19.60 -13.15 6.00
C HIS A 484 -20.95 -12.42 6.08
N CYS A 485 -20.91 -11.09 6.02
CA CYS A 485 -22.00 -10.12 6.28
C CYS A 485 -22.27 -9.90 7.78
N PHE A 486 -22.62 -8.67 8.19
CA PHE A 486 -22.89 -8.39 9.61
C PHE A 486 -24.11 -9.13 10.18
N ARG A 487 -24.93 -9.72 9.32
CA ARG A 487 -26.11 -10.51 9.71
C ARG A 487 -25.73 -11.94 10.12
N ALA A 488 -24.54 -12.42 9.76
CA ALA A 488 -24.05 -13.74 10.14
C ALA A 488 -23.84 -13.85 11.65
N HIS A 489 -23.43 -12.76 12.31
CA HIS A 489 -23.32 -12.68 13.76
C HIS A 489 -24.07 -11.43 14.29
N PRO A 490 -25.30 -11.58 14.82
CA PRO A 490 -26.15 -10.44 15.14
C PRO A 490 -25.52 -9.42 16.12
N SER A 491 -25.65 -8.14 15.79
CA SER A 491 -25.31 -7.00 16.65
C SER A 491 -26.42 -5.94 16.60
N SER A 492 -27.02 -5.66 17.75
CA SER A 492 -28.00 -4.57 17.92
C SER A 492 -27.39 -3.21 17.60
N CYS A 493 -26.10 -3.01 17.93
CA CYS A 493 -25.33 -1.81 17.58
C CYS A 493 -25.25 -1.61 16.06
N THR A 494 -24.80 -2.62 15.30
CA THR A 494 -24.67 -2.51 13.84
C THR A 494 -26.03 -2.30 13.19
N ARG A 495 -27.06 -3.04 13.63
CA ARG A 495 -28.42 -2.94 13.12
C ARG A 495 -29.02 -1.55 13.32
N GLU A 496 -28.81 -0.94 14.49
CA GLU A 496 -29.28 0.41 14.78
C GLU A 496 -28.58 1.47 13.90
N ILE A 497 -27.28 1.32 13.64
CA ILE A 497 -26.56 2.22 12.71
C ILE A 497 -27.15 2.13 11.30
N VAL A 498 -27.34 0.90 10.80
CA VAL A 498 -27.95 0.68 9.47
C VAL A 498 -29.37 1.24 9.43
N ALA A 499 -30.17 1.01 10.48
CA ALA A 499 -31.52 1.54 10.60
C ALA A 499 -31.52 3.07 10.52
N ARG A 500 -30.70 3.76 11.31
CA ARG A 500 -30.59 5.22 11.30
C ARG A 500 -30.11 5.78 9.96
N TYR A 501 -29.21 5.08 9.29
CA TYR A 501 -28.76 5.49 7.96
C TYR A 501 -29.91 5.46 6.95
N PHE A 502 -30.68 4.37 6.89
CA PHE A 502 -31.84 4.30 5.98
C PHE A 502 -33.00 5.19 6.41
N ILE A 503 -33.32 5.30 7.70
CA ILE A 503 -34.50 6.04 8.18
C ILE A 503 -34.23 7.54 8.19
N ASP A 504 -33.08 7.96 8.75
CA ASP A 504 -32.76 9.36 9.02
C ASP A 504 -31.68 9.94 8.11
N GLY A 505 -30.98 9.12 7.32
CA GLY A 505 -29.80 9.55 6.55
C GLY A 505 -28.57 9.82 7.41
N LYS A 506 -28.57 9.40 8.68
CA LYS A 506 -27.47 9.66 9.60
C LYS A 506 -26.38 8.60 9.47
N LEU A 507 -25.19 9.05 9.10
CA LEU A 507 -23.98 8.24 9.19
C LEU A 507 -23.46 8.16 10.63
N PRO A 508 -22.74 7.08 10.98
CA PRO A 508 -22.08 6.97 12.28
C PRO A 508 -20.85 7.91 12.38
N PRO A 509 -20.28 8.09 13.59
CA PRO A 509 -18.98 8.70 13.77
C PRO A 509 -17.88 8.03 12.94
N ALA A 510 -16.77 8.73 12.71
CA ALA A 510 -15.57 8.08 12.15
C ALA A 510 -15.12 6.96 13.10
N GLU A 511 -14.74 5.80 12.53
CA GLU A 511 -14.23 4.64 13.28
C GLU A 511 -15.25 3.97 14.21
N ALA A 512 -16.53 3.92 13.80
CA ALA A 512 -17.55 3.20 14.55
C ALA A 512 -17.30 1.69 14.54
N THR A 513 -17.29 1.10 15.73
CA THR A 513 -17.10 -0.33 15.93
C THR A 513 -18.25 -0.91 16.76
N CYS A 514 -18.76 -2.07 16.37
CA CYS A 514 -19.92 -2.71 17.00
C CYS A 514 -19.63 -4.19 17.28
N LYS A 515 -19.79 -4.58 18.55
CA LYS A 515 -19.70 -5.96 19.02
C LYS A 515 -21.00 -6.75 18.77
N PRO A 516 -20.93 -8.06 18.51
CA PRO A 516 -22.08 -8.95 18.57
C PRO A 516 -22.77 -8.91 19.93
N ASP A 517 -24.07 -9.23 19.95
CA ASP A 517 -24.87 -9.23 21.17
C ASP A 517 -24.56 -10.41 22.10
N VAL A 518 -24.06 -11.52 21.53
CA VAL A 518 -23.73 -12.78 22.21
C VAL A 518 -22.43 -13.35 21.62
N HIS A 519 -21.82 -14.31 22.32
CA HIS A 519 -20.69 -15.07 21.77
C HIS A 519 -21.14 -16.08 20.71
N ALA A 520 -20.25 -16.44 19.79
CA ALA A 520 -20.57 -17.33 18.67
C ALA A 520 -20.99 -18.73 19.17
N PHE A 521 -20.31 -19.25 20.20
CA PHE A 521 -20.62 -20.58 20.74
C PHE A 521 -21.91 -20.63 21.58
N GLU A 522 -22.44 -19.49 22.04
CA GLU A 522 -23.77 -19.45 22.64
C GLU A 522 -24.85 -19.71 21.58
N ILE A 523 -24.65 -19.20 20.35
CA ILE A 523 -25.53 -19.49 19.22
C ILE A 523 -25.38 -20.96 18.78
N VAL A 524 -24.15 -21.49 18.77
CA VAL A 524 -23.89 -22.92 18.46
C VAL A 524 -24.63 -23.85 19.42
N GLU A 525 -24.63 -23.54 20.72
CA GLU A 525 -25.35 -24.31 21.74
C GLU A 525 -26.87 -24.33 21.46
N ILE A 526 -27.46 -23.17 21.15
CA ILE A 526 -28.89 -23.07 20.79
C ILE A 526 -29.21 -23.95 19.57
N ILE A 527 -28.39 -23.89 18.52
CA ILE A 527 -28.58 -24.71 17.30
C ILE A 527 -28.50 -26.20 17.66
N ARG A 528 -27.57 -26.58 18.53
CA ARG A 528 -27.38 -27.97 18.97
C ARG A 528 -28.60 -28.47 19.76
N GLU A 529 -29.15 -27.66 20.66
CA GLU A 529 -30.37 -28.01 21.40
C GLU A 529 -31.59 -28.18 20.50
N GLU A 530 -31.74 -27.33 19.48
CA GLU A 530 -32.85 -27.44 18.52
C GLU A 530 -32.72 -28.69 17.65
N ARG A 531 -31.50 -29.02 17.18
CA ARG A 531 -31.23 -30.27 16.45
C ARG A 531 -31.58 -31.50 17.27
N ALA A 532 -31.34 -31.47 18.58
CA ALA A 532 -31.71 -32.54 19.50
C ALA A 532 -33.22 -32.68 19.69
N LYS A 533 -33.98 -31.57 19.63
CA LYS A 533 -35.45 -31.56 19.72
C LYS A 533 -36.12 -32.08 18.43
N ASP A 534 -35.51 -31.85 17.27
CA ASP A 534 -36.07 -32.21 15.95
C ASP A 534 -35.68 -33.61 15.43
N ALA A 535 -34.88 -34.39 16.17
CA ALA A 535 -34.45 -35.75 15.80
C ALA A 535 -35.60 -36.75 15.53
N GLY A 536 -36.87 -36.37 15.75
CA GLY A 536 -38.07 -37.15 15.46
C GLY A 536 -38.79 -36.86 14.12
N ASN A 537 -38.42 -35.84 13.34
CA ASN A 537 -39.14 -35.48 12.10
C ASN A 537 -38.19 -35.21 10.92
N HIS A 538 -38.02 -36.20 10.05
CA HIS A 538 -37.20 -36.07 8.83
C HIS A 538 -37.85 -35.15 7.79
N LYS A 539 -37.01 -34.35 7.11
CA LYS A 539 -37.23 -33.51 5.91
C LYS A 539 -37.40 -32.00 6.16
N ILE A 540 -36.30 -31.31 6.48
CA ILE A 540 -36.13 -29.90 6.11
C ILE A 540 -34.76 -29.79 5.39
N PRO A 541 -34.72 -29.38 4.11
CA PRO A 541 -33.46 -29.12 3.40
C PRO A 541 -32.62 -28.10 4.19
N VAL A 542 -31.32 -28.36 4.33
CA VAL A 542 -30.39 -27.54 5.12
C VAL A 542 -30.34 -26.07 4.66
N PHE A 543 -30.67 -25.82 3.39
CA PHE A 543 -30.81 -24.49 2.76
C PHE A 543 -31.99 -23.65 3.30
N LEU A 544 -33.03 -24.30 3.86
CA LEU A 544 -34.22 -23.65 4.42
C LEU A 544 -34.14 -23.37 5.93
N LEU A 545 -33.07 -23.83 6.60
CA LEU A 545 -32.83 -23.54 8.03
C LEU A 545 -32.24 -22.14 8.28
N GLY A 546 -32.03 -21.32 7.24
CA GLY A 546 -31.76 -19.88 7.37
C GLY A 546 -32.93 -19.08 7.97
N GLY A 547 -34.00 -19.76 8.36
CA GLY A 547 -35.15 -19.23 9.08
C GLY A 547 -35.53 -20.08 10.30
N VAL A 548 -34.57 -20.69 11.01
CA VAL A 548 -34.82 -21.03 12.41
C VAL A 548 -35.32 -19.76 13.08
N LYS A 549 -36.52 -19.81 13.66
CA LYS A 549 -37.01 -18.80 14.58
C LYS A 549 -36.02 -18.76 15.75
N MET A 550 -34.95 -17.97 15.67
CA MET A 550 -34.46 -17.30 16.85
C MET A 550 -35.68 -16.54 17.37
N SER A 551 -36.28 -17.07 18.44
CA SER A 551 -37.52 -16.54 18.99
C SER A 551 -37.40 -15.02 19.08
N ALA A 552 -38.46 -14.33 18.68
CA ALA A 552 -38.60 -12.91 18.94
C ALA A 552 -38.31 -12.57 20.42
N ASP A 553 -38.36 -13.53 21.34
CA ASP A 553 -38.03 -13.37 22.75
C ASP A 553 -36.52 -13.20 23.04
N ILE A 554 -35.61 -13.80 22.25
CA ILE A 554 -34.15 -13.56 22.41
C ILE A 554 -33.79 -12.20 21.80
N LEU A 555 -34.47 -11.82 20.71
CA LEU A 555 -34.29 -10.53 20.03
C LEU A 555 -35.03 -9.35 20.70
N ALA A 556 -35.97 -9.60 21.62
CA ALA A 556 -36.76 -8.56 22.31
C ALA A 556 -36.39 -8.34 23.80
N GLY A 557 -35.44 -9.11 24.35
CA GLY A 557 -35.10 -9.09 25.77
C GLY A 557 -34.21 -7.92 26.25
N GLY A 558 -33.54 -7.21 25.34
CA GLY A 558 -32.65 -6.11 25.70
C GLY A 558 -33.41 -4.79 25.86
N LYS A 559 -33.93 -4.49 27.07
CA LYS A 559 -34.28 -3.10 27.41
C LYS A 559 -33.04 -2.24 27.20
N ALA A 560 -33.12 -1.30 26.26
CA ALA A 560 -32.09 -0.32 25.98
C ALA A 560 -31.64 0.35 27.29
N ASN A 561 -30.38 0.12 27.67
CA ASN A 561 -29.71 0.86 28.72
C ASN A 561 -28.84 1.92 28.01
N PRO A 562 -29.15 3.23 28.08
CA PRO A 562 -28.53 4.26 27.22
C PRO A 562 -27.08 4.63 27.59
N SER A 563 -26.31 3.74 28.21
CA SER A 563 -25.00 4.08 28.76
C SER A 563 -23.99 2.94 28.58
N MET A 564 -23.52 2.76 27.35
CA MET A 564 -22.16 2.27 27.12
C MET A 564 -21.50 3.22 26.13
N GLY A 565 -20.50 3.94 26.63
CA GLY A 565 -19.83 5.01 25.93
C GLY A 565 -19.10 4.48 24.69
N VAL A 566 -19.19 5.25 23.62
CA VAL A 566 -18.20 5.25 22.55
C VAL A 566 -16.85 5.53 23.22
N GLU A 567 -15.97 4.53 23.30
CA GLU A 567 -14.60 4.75 23.73
C GLU A 567 -13.87 5.49 22.61
N THR A 568 -13.80 6.82 22.73
CA THR A 568 -12.82 7.62 22.00
C THR A 568 -11.45 7.30 22.56
N ARG A 569 -10.63 6.57 21.80
CA ARG A 569 -9.20 6.44 22.07
C ARG A 569 -8.61 7.85 22.06
N ASN A 570 -8.28 8.38 23.24
CA ASN A 570 -7.61 9.67 23.34
C ASN A 570 -6.20 9.51 22.79
N ASP A 571 -5.91 10.18 21.67
CA ASP A 571 -4.56 10.37 21.13
C ASP A 571 -3.70 11.08 22.20
N ASN A 572 -3.00 10.29 23.01
CA ASN A 572 -1.96 10.81 23.87
C ASN A 572 -0.75 11.14 22.97
N ASN A 573 -0.02 12.20 23.34
CA ASN A 573 1.19 12.71 22.67
C ASN A 573 2.36 11.70 22.52
N GLY A 574 2.15 10.41 22.79
CA GLY A 574 3.11 9.31 22.71
C GLY A 574 2.68 8.13 21.83
N ASP A 575 1.59 8.24 21.06
CA ASP A 575 1.19 7.14 20.17
C ASP A 575 2.21 6.90 19.04
N LEU A 576 2.54 5.61 18.84
CA LEU A 576 3.56 5.13 17.90
C LEU A 576 3.26 5.52 16.45
N VAL A 577 1.97 5.63 16.10
CA VAL A 577 1.41 6.04 14.81
C VAL A 577 0.08 6.73 15.10
N THR A 578 -0.08 8.00 14.74
CA THR A 578 -1.43 8.61 14.75
C THR A 578 -2.24 8.00 13.61
N ALA A 579 -3.46 7.54 13.87
CA ALA A 579 -4.36 6.94 12.86
C ALA A 579 -4.52 7.80 11.58
N THR A 580 -4.31 9.11 11.69
CA THR A 580 -4.31 10.08 10.59
C THR A 580 -3.15 9.92 9.59
N GLU A 581 -1.97 9.43 10.01
CA GLU A 581 -0.80 9.26 9.15
C GLU A 581 -0.95 8.06 8.18
N GLU A 582 -1.69 7.00 8.56
CA GLU A 582 -2.04 5.88 7.65
C GLU A 582 -3.06 6.28 6.57
N GLN A 583 -3.90 7.28 6.85
CA GLN A 583 -5.03 7.69 5.99
C GLN A 583 -4.67 8.78 4.96
N SER A 584 -3.56 9.51 5.13
CA SER A 584 -3.36 10.81 4.47
C SER A 584 -2.47 10.80 3.22
N LEU A 585 -1.58 9.81 3.06
CA LEU A 585 -0.61 9.76 1.96
C LEU A 585 -0.82 8.50 1.12
N GLN A 586 -1.09 8.67 -0.17
CA GLN A 586 -1.29 7.54 -1.08
C GLN A 586 0.02 6.74 -1.25
N ARG A 587 -0.06 5.43 -1.03
CA ARG A 587 1.04 4.47 -1.23
C ARG A 587 1.28 4.25 -2.73
N GLY A 588 2.15 5.07 -3.34
CA GLY A 588 2.38 5.08 -4.80
C GLY A 588 3.76 4.61 -5.29
N LEU A 589 4.72 4.38 -4.40
CA LEU A 589 6.10 3.99 -4.76
C LEU A 589 6.26 2.46 -4.75
N HIS A 590 6.68 1.88 -5.87
CA HIS A 590 7.01 0.45 -5.98
C HIS A 590 8.38 0.16 -5.36
N GLU A 591 8.64 -1.10 -4.97
CA GLU A 591 9.90 -1.54 -4.35
C GLU A 591 11.13 -1.19 -5.19
N ARG A 592 11.00 -1.18 -6.53
CA ARG A 592 12.06 -0.74 -7.45
C ARG A 592 12.44 0.74 -7.28
N HIS A 593 11.46 1.62 -7.00
CA HIS A 593 11.69 3.05 -6.79
C HIS A 593 12.42 3.29 -5.46
N LEU A 594 12.01 2.58 -4.41
CA LEU A 594 12.67 2.60 -3.09
C LEU A 594 14.12 2.09 -3.16
N SER A 595 14.34 0.97 -3.85
CA SER A 595 15.68 0.43 -4.06
C SER A 595 16.56 1.44 -4.79
N MET A 596 16.08 2.05 -5.88
CA MET A 596 16.84 3.05 -6.64
C MET A 596 17.07 4.37 -5.89
N LEU A 597 16.09 4.87 -5.15
CA LEU A 597 16.26 6.02 -4.24
C LEU A 597 17.35 5.74 -3.21
N GLY A 598 17.39 4.53 -2.66
CA GLY A 598 18.48 4.12 -1.78
C GLY A 598 19.82 3.92 -2.49
N ILE A 599 19.83 3.51 -3.76
CA ILE A 599 21.06 3.32 -4.56
C ILE A 599 21.70 4.66 -4.93
N ALA A 600 20.90 5.60 -5.45
CA ALA A 600 21.43 6.81 -6.08
C ALA A 600 21.17 8.11 -5.32
N GLY A 601 20.35 8.09 -4.27
CA GLY A 601 20.02 9.26 -3.46
C GLY A 601 21.21 9.82 -2.66
N ALA A 602 22.32 9.08 -2.61
CA ALA A 602 23.58 9.52 -2.02
C ALA A 602 24.60 9.98 -3.07
N ILE A 603 24.28 9.97 -4.37
CA ILE A 603 25.16 10.39 -5.46
C ILE A 603 24.63 11.72 -5.99
N GLY A 604 25.40 12.80 -5.77
CA GLY A 604 24.98 14.17 -6.07
C GLY A 604 26.15 15.08 -6.42
N THR A 605 25.92 16.39 -6.36
CA THR A 605 26.91 17.42 -6.72
C THR A 605 28.15 17.39 -5.83
N GLY A 606 28.04 16.94 -4.57
CA GLY A 606 29.18 16.77 -3.69
C GLY A 606 30.29 15.87 -4.26
N LEU A 607 29.92 14.76 -4.92
CA LEU A 607 30.89 13.88 -5.57
C LEU A 607 31.51 14.50 -6.84
N PHE A 608 30.77 15.30 -7.60
CA PHE A 608 31.25 15.78 -8.90
C PHE A 608 31.95 17.13 -8.85
N LEU A 609 31.46 18.04 -8.00
CA LEU A 609 32.00 19.39 -7.79
C LEU A 609 32.87 19.47 -6.52
N GLY A 610 32.44 18.82 -5.43
CA GLY A 610 33.15 18.90 -4.15
C GLY A 610 34.49 18.16 -4.10
N LEU A 611 34.70 17.19 -4.98
CA LEU A 611 35.97 16.46 -5.07
C LEU A 611 37.14 17.34 -5.53
N GLY A 612 36.91 18.34 -6.38
CA GLY A 612 37.97 19.22 -6.86
C GLY A 612 38.62 19.97 -5.70
N GLN A 613 37.80 20.60 -4.86
CA GLN A 613 38.25 21.28 -3.65
C GLN A 613 38.91 20.30 -2.65
N SER A 614 38.33 19.11 -2.46
CA SER A 614 38.85 18.11 -1.53
C SER A 614 40.27 17.65 -1.89
N VAL A 615 40.53 17.45 -3.19
CA VAL A 615 41.86 17.10 -3.71
C VAL A 615 42.81 18.28 -3.60
N GLN A 616 42.33 19.50 -3.85
CA GLN A 616 43.13 20.71 -3.77
C GLN A 616 43.58 21.02 -2.33
N THR A 617 42.72 20.89 -1.33
CA THR A 617 43.06 21.21 0.06
C THR A 617 43.67 20.04 0.83
N GLY A 618 43.25 18.81 0.53
CA GLY A 618 43.73 17.61 1.21
C GLY A 618 44.86 16.87 0.51
N GLY A 619 45.06 17.08 -0.79
CA GLY A 619 45.87 16.19 -1.63
C GLY A 619 45.15 14.86 -1.93
N PRO A 620 45.72 14.00 -2.78
CA PRO A 620 45.05 12.78 -3.21
C PRO A 620 44.83 11.77 -2.07
N LEU A 621 45.77 11.63 -1.14
CA LEU A 621 45.61 10.76 0.03
C LEU A 621 44.76 11.43 1.13
N GLY A 622 44.93 12.73 1.36
CA GLY A 622 44.09 13.46 2.32
C GLY A 622 42.62 13.45 1.95
N ALA A 623 42.29 13.63 0.67
CA ALA A 623 40.92 13.49 0.15
C ALA A 623 40.38 12.07 0.36
N LEU A 624 41.16 11.04 0.01
CA LEU A 624 40.77 9.65 0.19
C LEU A 624 40.49 9.30 1.65
N LEU A 625 41.38 9.71 2.56
CA LEU A 625 41.21 9.49 4.00
C LEU A 625 40.03 10.29 4.57
N GLY A 626 39.81 11.52 4.09
CA GLY A 626 38.70 12.37 4.53
C GLY A 626 37.35 11.70 4.24
N TYR A 627 37.14 11.29 3.00
CA TYR A 627 35.93 10.56 2.61
C TYR A 627 35.83 9.17 3.22
N ALA A 628 36.95 8.47 3.47
CA ALA A 628 36.93 7.22 4.22
C ALA A 628 36.48 7.44 5.68
N THR A 629 36.94 8.52 6.32
CA THR A 629 36.59 8.88 7.71
C THR A 629 35.10 9.17 7.82
N VAL A 630 34.58 10.07 6.98
CA VAL A 630 33.14 10.37 6.95
C VAL A 630 32.33 9.15 6.49
N GLY A 631 32.84 8.39 5.54
CA GLY A 631 32.25 7.12 5.11
C GLY A 631 32.03 6.17 6.29
N LEU A 632 33.01 5.98 7.18
CA LEU A 632 32.86 5.18 8.39
C LEU A 632 31.80 5.74 9.35
N VAL A 633 31.69 7.06 9.48
CA VAL A 633 30.62 7.70 10.26
C VAL A 633 29.26 7.38 9.65
N VAL A 634 29.10 7.52 8.34
CA VAL A 634 27.87 7.18 7.61
C VAL A 634 27.53 5.70 7.78
N CYS A 635 28.53 4.81 7.77
CA CYS A 635 28.31 3.40 8.03
C CYS A 635 27.74 3.16 9.43
N ALA A 636 28.27 3.83 10.47
CA ALA A 636 27.69 3.78 11.80
C ALA A 636 26.24 4.31 11.82
N VAL A 637 25.98 5.44 11.16
CA VAL A 637 24.64 6.04 11.05
C VAL A 637 23.65 5.10 10.37
N GLN A 638 24.02 4.47 9.25
CA GLN A 638 23.14 3.60 8.47
C GLN A 638 22.79 2.32 9.22
N PHE A 639 23.76 1.70 9.92
CA PHE A 639 23.48 0.53 10.74
C PHE A 639 22.63 0.91 11.97
N ALA A 640 22.91 2.04 12.62
CA ALA A 640 22.09 2.54 13.71
C ALA A 640 20.64 2.81 13.26
N LEU A 641 20.47 3.50 12.12
CA LEU A 641 19.18 3.81 11.51
C LEU A 641 18.42 2.53 11.13
N GLY A 642 19.10 1.55 10.53
CA GLY A 642 18.50 0.28 10.14
C GLY A 642 17.97 -0.53 11.33
N GLU A 643 18.72 -0.60 12.45
CA GLU A 643 18.25 -1.33 13.64
C GLU A 643 17.03 -0.65 14.28
N VAL A 644 17.03 0.69 14.38
CA VAL A 644 15.89 1.41 14.96
C VAL A 644 14.68 1.38 14.02
N ALA A 645 14.87 1.62 12.71
CA ALA A 645 13.79 1.64 11.74
C ALA A 645 13.18 0.26 11.45
N ALA A 646 13.93 -0.82 11.67
CA ALA A 646 13.39 -2.18 11.57
C ALA A 646 12.39 -2.50 12.68
N LEU A 647 12.63 -2.00 13.90
CA LEU A 647 11.71 -2.14 15.03
C LEU A 647 10.58 -1.09 14.98
N LEU A 648 10.89 0.14 14.54
CA LEU A 648 9.96 1.27 14.53
C LEU A 648 9.81 1.82 13.09
N PRO A 649 9.11 1.12 12.18
CA PRO A 649 8.93 1.56 10.80
C PRO A 649 7.85 2.65 10.69
N VAL A 650 8.20 3.90 11.05
CA VAL A 650 7.27 5.03 11.10
C VAL A 650 7.57 6.12 10.05
N THR A 651 6.54 6.80 9.56
CA THR A 651 6.67 7.94 8.63
C THR A 651 7.49 9.05 9.28
N GLY A 652 8.51 9.56 8.58
CA GLY A 652 9.45 10.56 9.14
C GLY A 652 10.61 9.97 9.95
N ALA A 653 10.67 8.64 10.10
CA ALA A 653 11.83 7.88 10.56
C ALA A 653 12.50 8.44 11.82
N PHE A 654 13.75 8.88 11.71
CA PHE A 654 14.58 9.30 12.83
C PHE A 654 14.07 10.53 13.58
N VAL A 655 13.23 11.36 12.95
CA VAL A 655 12.52 12.46 13.62
C VAL A 655 11.52 11.91 14.64
N ARG A 656 10.78 10.86 14.27
CA ARG A 656 9.83 10.19 15.15
C ARG A 656 10.52 9.29 16.17
N HIS A 657 11.61 8.62 15.78
CA HIS A 657 12.43 7.89 16.73
C HIS A 657 12.99 8.81 17.82
N ALA A 658 13.33 10.07 17.50
CA ALA A 658 13.77 11.07 18.47
C ALA A 658 12.66 11.48 19.45
N GLU A 659 11.44 11.68 18.94
CA GLU A 659 10.26 11.95 19.78
C GLU A 659 9.98 10.79 20.76
N PHE A 660 10.08 9.55 20.28
CA PHE A 660 9.79 8.33 21.04
C PHE A 660 10.89 7.94 22.03
N LEU A 661 12.15 7.94 21.58
CA LEU A 661 13.29 7.41 22.35
C LEU A 661 13.95 8.47 23.23
N VAL A 662 13.88 9.76 22.88
CA VAL A 662 14.63 10.84 23.53
C VAL A 662 13.70 11.79 24.28
N ASP A 663 13.01 12.67 23.58
CA ASP A 663 12.16 13.76 24.11
C ASP A 663 11.31 14.32 22.96
N PRO A 664 10.01 14.57 23.14
CA PRO A 664 9.19 15.21 22.11
C PRO A 664 9.71 16.59 21.64
N ALA A 665 10.39 17.35 22.50
CA ALA A 665 11.07 18.59 22.10
C ALA A 665 12.27 18.32 21.18
N TRP A 666 12.96 17.19 21.36
CA TRP A 666 14.05 16.80 20.47
C TRP A 666 13.51 16.38 19.10
N GLY A 667 12.42 15.63 19.07
CA GLY A 667 11.69 15.32 17.82
C GLY A 667 11.26 16.58 17.06
N PHE A 668 10.71 17.58 17.76
CA PHE A 668 10.37 18.89 17.18
C PHE A 668 11.59 19.60 16.57
N ALA A 669 12.69 19.70 17.33
CA ALA A 669 13.90 20.40 16.90
C ALA A 669 14.54 19.74 15.67
N ILE A 670 14.62 18.40 15.66
CA ILE A 670 15.15 17.64 14.52
C ILE A 670 14.22 17.69 13.31
N GLY A 671 12.90 17.70 13.51
CA GLY A 671 11.95 17.91 12.44
C GLY A 671 12.15 19.26 11.74
N TRP A 672 12.30 20.35 12.50
CA TRP A 672 12.59 21.67 11.93
C TRP A 672 14.01 21.79 11.35
N ASN A 673 15.01 21.11 11.94
CA ASN A 673 16.35 20.98 11.35
C ASN A 673 16.29 20.39 9.95
N LEU A 674 15.45 19.36 9.75
CA LEU A 674 15.30 18.70 8.46
C LEU A 674 14.51 19.57 7.45
N VAL A 675 13.49 20.31 7.90
CA VAL A 675 12.78 21.30 7.05
C VAL A 675 13.76 22.39 6.58
N TYR A 676 14.53 22.95 7.51
CA TYR A 676 15.53 23.96 7.24
C TYR A 676 16.67 23.44 6.35
N GLY A 677 17.19 22.26 6.61
CA GLY A 677 18.23 21.63 5.80
C GLY A 677 17.78 21.43 4.34
N ASN A 678 16.53 21.01 4.13
CA ASN A 678 15.96 20.91 2.78
C ASN A 678 15.70 22.27 2.12
N ILE A 679 15.38 23.32 2.90
CA ILE A 679 15.28 24.71 2.42
C ILE A 679 16.62 25.20 1.85
N LEU A 680 17.75 24.76 2.41
CA LEU A 680 19.09 25.14 1.97
C LEU A 680 19.69 24.22 0.92
N SER A 681 19.36 22.93 0.97
CA SER A 681 19.83 21.91 0.03
C SER A 681 19.33 22.20 -1.40
N ILE A 682 18.05 22.55 -1.58
CA ILE A 682 17.51 22.83 -2.92
C ILE A 682 18.23 23.99 -3.62
N PRO A 683 18.41 25.18 -2.99
CA PRO A 683 19.11 26.28 -3.64
C PRO A 683 20.61 26.02 -3.82
N SER A 684 21.25 25.16 -3.01
CA SER A 684 22.66 24.77 -3.20
C SER A 684 22.83 23.99 -4.50
N GLU A 685 21.92 23.05 -4.77
CA GLU A 685 21.88 22.26 -6.00
C GLU A 685 21.57 23.10 -7.24
N ILE A 686 20.61 24.05 -7.15
CA ILE A 686 20.34 24.99 -8.25
C ILE A 686 21.54 25.91 -8.51
N THR A 687 22.27 26.31 -7.46
CA THR A 687 23.50 27.11 -7.62
C THR A 687 24.61 26.29 -8.28
N ALA A 688 24.73 25.00 -7.94
CA ALA A 688 25.65 24.08 -8.61
C ALA A 688 25.32 23.91 -10.10
N ILE A 689 24.04 23.86 -10.46
CA ILE A 689 23.61 23.83 -11.87
C ILE A 689 24.08 25.09 -12.62
N CYS A 690 24.02 26.26 -11.97
CA CYS A 690 24.52 27.51 -12.56
C CYS A 690 26.02 27.42 -12.87
N VAL A 691 26.83 26.94 -11.92
CA VAL A 691 28.27 26.69 -12.09
C VAL A 691 28.53 25.75 -13.28
N LEU A 692 27.71 24.71 -13.45
CA LEU A 692 27.87 23.74 -14.54
C LEU A 692 27.50 24.31 -15.91
N PHE A 693 26.53 25.24 -15.99
CA PHE A 693 26.14 25.89 -17.25
C PHE A 693 27.16 26.89 -17.76
N GLU A 694 27.92 27.54 -16.86
CA GLU A 694 29.02 28.44 -17.22
C GLU A 694 30.05 27.77 -18.14
N PHE A 695 30.16 26.43 -18.10
CA PHE A 695 31.01 25.67 -19.01
C PHE A 695 30.66 25.85 -20.50
N TRP A 696 29.38 26.05 -20.87
CA TRP A 696 28.97 26.21 -22.28
C TRP A 696 28.63 27.64 -22.66
N THR A 697 28.29 28.50 -21.68
CA THR A 697 27.71 29.80 -21.98
C THR A 697 27.89 30.81 -20.86
N ASP A 698 28.11 32.06 -21.26
CA ASP A 698 28.19 33.22 -20.37
C ASP A 698 26.81 33.90 -20.16
N ILE A 699 25.71 33.22 -20.50
CA ILE A 699 24.35 33.74 -20.26
C ILE A 699 24.13 33.93 -18.76
N ASN A 700 23.45 35.03 -18.39
CA ASN A 700 23.17 35.38 -17.00
C ASN A 700 22.53 34.19 -16.23
N PRO A 701 23.10 33.78 -15.08
CA PRO A 701 22.61 32.63 -14.30
C PRO A 701 21.14 32.71 -13.88
N SER A 702 20.55 33.91 -13.82
CA SER A 702 19.12 34.14 -13.49
C SER A 702 18.18 33.31 -14.37
N LEU A 703 18.52 33.10 -15.65
CA LEU A 703 17.73 32.27 -16.56
C LEU A 703 17.68 30.81 -16.07
N TRP A 704 18.83 30.24 -15.74
CA TRP A 704 18.95 28.86 -15.26
C TRP A 704 18.27 28.70 -13.90
N ILE A 705 18.45 29.66 -12.99
CA ILE A 705 17.77 29.67 -11.69
C ILE A 705 16.25 29.59 -11.88
N MET A 706 15.67 30.46 -12.71
CA MET A 706 14.22 30.46 -12.93
C MET A 706 13.72 29.17 -13.59
N ILE A 707 14.46 28.65 -14.58
CA ILE A 707 14.11 27.38 -15.23
C ILE A 707 14.06 26.24 -14.21
N PHE A 708 15.10 26.08 -13.38
CA PHE A 708 15.17 24.96 -12.44
C PHE A 708 14.24 25.13 -11.24
N ILE A 709 13.93 26.36 -10.80
CA ILE A 709 12.85 26.61 -9.82
C ILE A 709 11.51 26.13 -10.36
N VAL A 710 11.16 26.52 -11.60
CA VAL A 710 9.89 26.12 -12.23
C VAL A 710 9.85 24.61 -12.41
N LEU A 711 10.90 24.01 -12.95
CA LEU A 711 10.98 22.57 -13.17
C LEU A 711 10.85 21.77 -11.87
N THR A 712 11.61 22.13 -10.82
CA THR A 712 11.53 21.47 -9.51
C THR A 712 10.16 21.67 -8.85
N THR A 713 9.55 22.85 -8.98
CA THR A 713 8.20 23.11 -8.45
C THR A 713 7.15 22.28 -9.18
N VAL A 714 7.22 22.19 -10.51
CA VAL A 714 6.30 21.36 -11.32
C VAL A 714 6.41 19.90 -10.91
N VAL A 715 7.63 19.36 -10.81
CA VAL A 715 7.86 17.98 -10.34
C VAL A 715 7.33 17.77 -8.93
N GLY A 716 7.51 18.75 -8.04
CA GLY A 716 6.97 18.71 -6.68
C GLY A 716 5.44 18.74 -6.60
N LEU A 717 4.76 19.27 -7.61
CA LEU A 717 3.29 19.31 -7.69
C LEU A 717 2.69 18.10 -8.44
N CYS A 718 3.51 17.36 -9.20
CA CYS A 718 3.10 16.16 -9.93
C CYS A 718 2.81 14.97 -8.99
N PHE A 719 2.03 14.00 -9.50
CA PHE A 719 1.71 12.77 -8.79
C PHE A 719 2.97 11.98 -8.39
N VAL A 720 3.00 11.42 -7.19
CA VAL A 720 4.19 10.79 -6.59
C VAL A 720 4.77 9.64 -7.44
N ARG A 721 3.94 8.99 -8.25
CA ARG A 721 4.39 7.96 -9.21
C ARG A 721 5.25 8.55 -10.32
N VAL A 722 4.91 9.73 -10.84
CA VAL A 722 5.70 10.43 -11.87
C VAL A 722 7.07 10.82 -11.32
N PHE A 723 7.11 11.33 -10.10
CA PHE A 723 8.37 11.58 -9.39
C PHE A 723 9.22 10.29 -9.28
N GLY A 724 8.60 9.18 -8.87
CA GLY A 724 9.30 7.89 -8.73
C GLY A 724 9.93 7.38 -10.03
N GLU A 725 9.24 7.54 -11.16
CA GLU A 725 9.78 7.18 -12.49
C GLU A 725 10.91 8.12 -12.93
N VAL A 726 10.77 9.44 -12.71
CA VAL A 726 11.81 10.42 -13.05
C VAL A 726 13.08 10.14 -12.25
N GLU A 727 12.95 9.94 -10.94
CA GLU A 727 14.10 9.61 -10.08
C GLU A 727 14.70 8.25 -10.41
N PHE A 728 13.91 7.26 -10.84
CA PHE A 728 14.45 5.98 -11.30
C PHE A 728 15.44 6.15 -12.47
N TRP A 729 15.07 6.93 -13.48
CA TRP A 729 15.93 7.18 -14.64
C TRP A 729 17.15 8.04 -14.30
N PHE A 730 16.99 9.07 -13.47
CA PHE A 730 18.12 9.87 -12.99
C PHE A 730 19.08 9.03 -12.14
N ALA A 731 18.56 8.17 -11.27
CA ALA A 731 19.36 7.24 -10.48
C ALA A 731 20.20 6.32 -11.36
N LEU A 732 19.60 5.70 -12.38
CA LEU A 732 20.32 4.85 -13.34
C LEU A 732 21.43 5.63 -14.05
N LEU A 733 21.12 6.82 -14.53
CA LEU A 733 22.03 7.66 -15.28
C LEU A 733 23.22 8.15 -14.42
N LYS A 734 22.99 8.44 -13.12
CA LYS A 734 24.05 8.75 -12.14
C LYS A 734 25.02 7.58 -11.95
N ILE A 735 24.49 6.37 -11.73
CA ILE A 735 25.31 5.17 -11.51
C ILE A 735 26.14 4.87 -12.75
N LEU A 736 25.53 4.93 -13.93
CA LEU A 736 26.22 4.73 -15.21
C LEU A 736 27.34 5.76 -15.40
N LEU A 737 27.11 7.04 -15.04
CA LEU A 737 28.15 8.06 -15.10
C LEU A 737 29.33 7.73 -14.19
N VAL A 738 29.09 7.36 -12.92
CA VAL A 738 30.19 7.06 -11.98
C VAL A 738 31.01 5.87 -12.47
N VAL A 739 30.35 4.79 -12.90
CA VAL A 739 31.03 3.61 -13.47
C VAL A 739 31.84 3.99 -14.70
N PHE A 740 31.24 4.77 -15.61
CA PHE A 740 31.91 5.28 -16.80
C PHE A 740 33.14 6.12 -16.46
N LEU A 741 33.04 7.03 -15.50
CA LEU A 741 34.14 7.91 -15.09
C LEU A 741 35.28 7.14 -14.42
N ILE A 742 34.98 6.11 -13.63
CA ILE A 742 35.99 5.22 -13.04
C ILE A 742 36.74 4.46 -14.15
N ILE A 743 36.02 3.86 -15.10
CA ILE A 743 36.62 3.11 -16.21
C ILE A 743 37.45 4.04 -17.10
N LEU A 744 36.88 5.16 -17.52
CA LEU A 744 37.56 6.16 -18.33
C LEU A 744 38.83 6.67 -17.62
N GLY A 745 38.71 6.97 -16.33
CA GLY A 745 39.81 7.40 -15.51
C GLY A 745 40.93 6.36 -15.42
N LEU A 746 40.59 5.08 -15.27
CA LEU A 746 41.57 3.99 -15.34
C LEU A 746 42.25 3.91 -16.70
N VAL A 747 41.50 4.05 -17.80
CA VAL A 747 42.06 4.04 -19.16
C VAL A 747 43.04 5.19 -19.37
N ILE A 748 42.67 6.42 -18.99
CA ILE A 748 43.56 7.60 -19.07
C ILE A 748 44.79 7.38 -18.18
N ASN A 749 44.58 6.97 -16.93
CA ASN A 749 45.64 6.77 -15.96
C ASN A 749 46.68 5.73 -16.41
N LEU A 750 46.25 4.67 -17.10
CA LEU A 750 47.11 3.62 -17.62
C LEU A 750 47.74 3.92 -18.99
N GLY A 751 47.45 5.09 -19.60
CA GLY A 751 47.99 5.49 -20.91
C GLY A 751 47.27 4.83 -22.09
N GLY A 752 46.00 4.44 -21.93
CA GLY A 752 45.21 3.79 -22.97
C GLY A 752 44.68 4.73 -24.05
N VAL A 753 44.79 6.06 -23.87
CA VAL A 753 44.40 7.05 -24.87
C VAL A 753 45.61 7.38 -25.76
N PRO A 754 45.52 7.27 -27.10
CA PRO A 754 46.64 7.56 -27.99
C PRO A 754 47.23 8.96 -27.76
N GLY A 755 48.54 9.04 -27.56
CA GLY A 755 49.23 10.31 -27.30
C GLY A 755 49.24 10.76 -25.83
N THR A 756 48.58 10.04 -24.92
CA THR A 756 48.68 10.27 -23.47
C THR A 756 49.70 9.33 -22.84
N GLU A 757 50.59 9.87 -22.01
CA GLU A 757 51.52 9.05 -21.23
C GLU A 757 50.84 8.43 -20.02
N ARG A 758 51.37 7.30 -19.55
CA ARG A 758 50.88 6.66 -18.31
C ARG A 758 51.14 7.56 -17.10
N ILE A 759 50.07 7.95 -16.41
CA ILE A 759 50.13 8.75 -15.19
C ILE A 759 50.49 7.86 -13.99
N GLY A 760 49.67 6.85 -13.70
CA GLY A 760 49.80 6.00 -12.52
C GLY A 760 49.67 6.79 -11.21
N PHE A 761 50.47 6.43 -10.20
CA PHE A 761 50.53 7.15 -8.92
C PHE A 761 51.50 8.35 -8.95
N ARG A 762 51.68 9.00 -10.11
CA ARG A 762 52.64 10.11 -10.25
C ARG A 762 52.25 11.28 -9.34
N TYR A 763 50.98 11.67 -9.32
CA TYR A 763 50.50 12.80 -8.52
C TYR A 763 50.44 12.55 -7.02
N TRP A 764 50.49 11.28 -6.62
CA TRP A 764 50.68 10.86 -5.23
C TRP A 764 52.13 11.03 -4.76
N LYS A 765 53.08 11.24 -5.68
CA LYS A 765 54.50 11.47 -5.39
C LYS A 765 54.89 12.94 -5.58
N ASP A 766 54.39 13.56 -6.65
CA ASP A 766 54.62 14.97 -7.01
C ASP A 766 53.32 15.60 -7.54
N PRO A 767 52.72 16.60 -6.86
CA PRO A 767 53.27 17.39 -5.74
C PRO A 767 53.30 16.67 -4.38
N GLY A 768 52.60 15.54 -4.23
CA GLY A 768 52.67 14.70 -3.04
C GLY A 768 51.31 14.19 -2.56
N PRO A 769 51.27 13.28 -1.56
CA PRO A 769 50.04 12.64 -1.12
C PRO A 769 49.13 13.56 -0.28
N PHE A 770 49.71 14.55 0.40
CA PHE A 770 49.01 15.52 1.25
C PHE A 770 49.33 16.95 0.82
N VAL A 771 48.37 17.85 1.01
CA VAL A 771 48.56 19.29 0.82
C VAL A 771 48.61 19.99 2.18
N GLU A 772 49.55 20.94 2.33
CA GLU A 772 49.62 21.80 3.51
C GLU A 772 48.52 22.88 3.45
N TYR A 773 47.67 22.96 4.49
CA TYR A 773 46.57 23.91 4.55
C TYR A 773 46.66 24.77 5.82
N ILE A 774 46.66 26.10 5.66
CA ILE A 774 46.75 27.14 6.71
C ILE A 774 48.08 27.17 7.49
N ALA A 775 48.63 26.01 7.83
CA ALA A 775 49.91 25.84 8.51
C ALA A 775 50.88 25.02 7.65
N THR A 776 52.16 24.98 8.04
CA THR A 776 53.21 24.23 7.34
C THR A 776 53.55 22.92 8.05
N GLY A 777 54.19 21.98 7.33
CA GLY A 777 54.62 20.68 7.85
C GLY A 777 53.47 19.72 8.15
N SER A 778 53.72 18.71 8.99
CA SER A 778 52.74 17.65 9.30
C SER A 778 51.43 18.19 9.89
N TRP A 779 51.48 19.30 10.62
CA TRP A 779 50.28 19.97 11.12
C TRP A 779 49.45 20.58 9.98
N GLY A 780 50.11 21.25 9.02
CA GLY A 780 49.46 21.73 7.80
C GLY A 780 48.81 20.63 6.98
N GLN A 781 49.49 19.49 6.83
CA GLN A 781 48.96 18.31 6.13
C GLN A 781 47.73 17.72 6.84
N PHE A 782 47.75 17.66 8.16
CA PHE A 782 46.59 17.23 8.95
C PHE A 782 45.40 18.19 8.79
N LEU A 783 45.63 19.51 8.84
CA LEU A 783 44.58 20.50 8.60
C LEU A 783 44.02 20.41 7.18
N GLY A 784 44.85 20.07 6.18
CA GLY A 784 44.42 19.80 4.81
C GLY A 784 43.46 18.62 4.74
N TYR A 785 43.86 17.47 5.30
CA TYR A 785 42.98 16.30 5.45
C TYR A 785 41.68 16.64 6.20
N TRP A 786 41.76 17.39 7.30
CA TRP A 786 40.59 17.74 8.12
C TRP A 786 39.63 18.70 7.41
N SER A 787 40.14 19.57 6.55
CA SER A 787 39.30 20.48 5.74
C SER A 787 38.35 19.77 4.79
N VAL A 788 38.63 18.50 4.45
CA VAL A 788 37.80 17.69 3.54
C VAL A 788 36.49 17.23 4.20
N MET A 789 36.40 17.24 5.53
CA MET A 789 35.27 16.66 6.27
C MET A 789 33.92 17.26 5.84
N THR A 790 33.83 18.58 5.71
CA THR A 790 32.57 19.28 5.34
C THR A 790 32.09 18.87 3.95
N SER A 791 32.99 18.88 2.96
CA SER A 791 32.67 18.48 1.58
C SER A 791 32.29 16.99 1.51
N ALA A 792 32.95 16.14 2.30
CA ALA A 792 32.61 14.73 2.40
C ALA A 792 31.23 14.50 3.06
N VAL A 793 30.91 15.23 4.14
CA VAL A 793 29.58 15.19 4.79
C VAL A 793 28.49 15.58 3.80
N PHE A 794 28.66 16.69 3.10
CA PHE A 794 27.71 17.14 2.08
C PHE A 794 27.55 16.10 0.97
N SER A 795 28.65 15.48 0.53
CA SER A 795 28.61 14.45 -0.50
C SER A 795 27.82 13.20 -0.11
N PHE A 796 27.76 12.88 1.19
CA PHE A 796 26.98 11.75 1.70
C PHE A 796 25.60 12.16 2.24
N ALA A 797 25.22 13.43 2.17
CA ALA A 797 23.90 13.89 2.59
C ALA A 797 22.79 13.14 1.82
N GLY A 798 21.67 12.85 2.49
CA GLY A 798 20.53 12.17 1.88
C GLY A 798 20.58 10.64 1.96
N VAL A 799 21.67 10.02 2.42
CA VAL A 799 21.71 8.57 2.73
C VAL A 799 20.66 8.17 3.77
N GLU A 800 20.32 9.06 4.70
CA GLU A 800 19.29 8.86 5.74
C GLU A 800 17.86 8.90 5.20
N SER A 801 17.65 9.43 3.98
CA SER A 801 16.31 9.56 3.38
C SER A 801 15.65 8.21 3.08
N ILE A 802 16.43 7.13 2.98
CA ILE A 802 15.93 5.76 2.76
C ILE A 802 14.92 5.36 3.84
N ALA A 803 15.20 5.69 5.10
CA ALA A 803 14.34 5.34 6.20
C ALA A 803 13.05 6.19 6.22
N MET A 804 13.04 7.37 5.59
CA MET A 804 11.86 8.26 5.60
C MET A 804 10.65 7.64 4.89
N ALA A 805 10.89 6.70 3.98
CA ALA A 805 9.85 5.95 3.29
C ALA A 805 9.60 4.57 3.94
N ALA A 806 10.06 4.31 5.17
CA ALA A 806 9.88 3.03 5.85
C ALA A 806 8.40 2.63 5.99
N ALA A 807 7.52 3.56 6.35
CA ALA A 807 6.08 3.31 6.43
C ALA A 807 5.39 3.13 5.06
N GLU A 808 6.04 3.53 3.98
CA GLU A 808 5.60 3.33 2.59
C GLU A 808 6.22 2.06 1.97
N THR A 809 7.09 1.36 2.70
CA THR A 809 7.87 0.20 2.22
C THR A 809 7.17 -1.12 2.59
N ARG A 810 7.09 -2.06 1.63
CA ARG A 810 6.63 -3.43 1.90
C ARG A 810 7.69 -4.18 2.73
N ASN A 811 7.29 -4.82 3.83
CA ASN A 811 8.18 -5.49 4.79
C ASN A 811 9.36 -4.60 5.26
N PRO A 812 9.10 -3.46 5.94
CA PRO A 812 10.15 -2.52 6.30
C PRO A 812 11.20 -3.13 7.24
N ALA A 813 10.81 -4.08 8.08
CA ALA A 813 11.68 -4.82 9.00
C ALA A 813 12.82 -5.56 8.28
N ARG A 814 12.65 -6.00 7.03
CA ARG A 814 13.70 -6.63 6.22
C ARG A 814 14.27 -5.72 5.14
N ALA A 815 13.40 -4.96 4.47
CA ALA A 815 13.77 -4.13 3.32
C ALA A 815 14.67 -2.95 3.71
N ILE A 816 14.35 -2.26 4.81
CA ILE A 816 15.11 -1.08 5.26
C ILE A 816 16.53 -1.48 5.73
N PRO A 817 16.72 -2.51 6.58
CA PRO A 817 18.06 -2.99 6.91
C PRO A 817 18.90 -3.43 5.71
N LYS A 818 18.27 -4.15 4.76
CA LYS A 818 18.95 -4.57 3.52
C LYS A 818 19.40 -3.36 2.71
N ALA A 819 18.55 -2.34 2.58
CA ALA A 819 18.90 -1.09 1.90
C ALA A 819 20.04 -0.34 2.62
N CYS A 820 19.97 -0.19 3.94
CA CYS A 820 21.01 0.44 4.76
C CYS A 820 22.36 -0.29 4.64
N LYS A 821 22.35 -1.64 4.67
CA LYS A 821 23.56 -2.45 4.46
C LYS A 821 24.15 -2.26 3.06
N ASN A 822 23.31 -2.10 2.04
CA ASN A 822 23.78 -1.88 0.67
C ASN A 822 24.43 -0.49 0.49
N VAL A 823 24.06 0.51 1.29
CA VAL A 823 24.75 1.83 1.30
C VAL A 823 26.23 1.67 1.63
N PHE A 824 26.60 0.79 2.58
CA PHE A 824 28.00 0.51 2.94
C PHE A 824 28.84 0.07 1.73
N ILE A 825 28.34 -0.92 0.99
CA ILE A 825 29.04 -1.46 -0.18
C ILE A 825 29.16 -0.38 -1.26
N ARG A 826 28.15 0.49 -1.40
CA ARG A 826 28.16 1.60 -2.38
C ARG A 826 29.20 2.67 -2.04
N ILE A 827 29.35 3.05 -0.77
CA ILE A 827 30.38 4.01 -0.33
C ILE A 827 31.77 3.46 -0.65
N LEU A 828 32.03 2.19 -0.35
CA LEU A 828 33.32 1.57 -0.64
C LEU A 828 33.61 1.43 -2.14
N VAL A 829 32.61 1.07 -2.95
CA VAL A 829 32.82 0.78 -4.38
C VAL A 829 32.78 2.04 -5.25
N PHE A 830 31.86 2.98 -5.00
CA PHE A 830 31.67 4.13 -5.89
C PHE A 830 32.43 5.36 -5.41
N TYR A 831 32.41 5.68 -4.11
CA TYR A 831 33.05 6.88 -3.58
C TYR A 831 34.56 6.73 -3.42
N ILE A 832 34.99 5.72 -2.66
CA ILE A 832 36.43 5.51 -2.38
C ILE A 832 37.20 5.22 -3.68
N LEU A 833 36.62 4.42 -4.58
CA LEU A 833 37.24 4.15 -5.87
C LEU A 833 37.28 5.40 -6.76
N ALA A 834 36.18 6.15 -6.90
CA ALA A 834 36.18 7.38 -7.70
C ALA A 834 37.23 8.38 -7.21
N ILE A 835 37.38 8.55 -5.89
CA ILE A 835 38.36 9.46 -5.29
C ILE A 835 39.78 8.98 -5.52
N LEU A 836 40.02 7.67 -5.37
CA LEU A 836 41.31 7.08 -5.70
C LEU A 836 41.69 7.34 -7.16
N ILE A 837 40.74 7.12 -8.09
CA ILE A 837 40.95 7.40 -9.52
C ILE A 837 41.23 8.88 -9.75
N VAL A 838 40.40 9.78 -9.21
CA VAL A 838 40.58 11.23 -9.32
C VAL A 838 41.93 11.68 -8.79
N GLY A 839 42.35 11.20 -7.62
CA GLY A 839 43.63 11.53 -7.02
C GLY A 839 44.84 11.02 -7.82
N MET A 840 44.64 10.02 -8.70
CA MET A 840 45.66 9.63 -9.68
C MET A 840 45.65 10.48 -10.95
N LEU A 841 44.51 11.06 -11.32
CA LEU A 841 44.29 11.71 -12.60
C LEU A 841 44.64 13.20 -12.64
N VAL A 842 44.49 13.92 -11.54
CA VAL A 842 44.67 15.38 -11.49
C VAL A 842 45.63 15.74 -10.37
N ARG A 843 46.51 16.71 -10.64
CA ARG A 843 47.42 17.25 -9.63
C ARG A 843 46.65 18.12 -8.64
N SER A 844 46.99 18.05 -7.36
CA SER A 844 46.34 18.88 -6.33
C SER A 844 46.67 20.38 -6.43
N ASP A 845 47.73 20.74 -7.16
CA ASP A 845 48.15 22.12 -7.44
C ASP A 845 47.69 22.64 -8.83
N ASP A 846 46.78 21.92 -9.51
CA ASP A 846 46.23 22.38 -10.80
C ASP A 846 45.34 23.62 -10.59
N GLU A 847 45.70 24.74 -11.23
CA GLU A 847 45.00 26.03 -11.10
C GLU A 847 43.53 25.94 -11.51
N ARG A 848 43.17 25.01 -12.41
CA ARG A 848 41.78 24.81 -12.85
C ARG A 848 40.89 24.26 -11.74
N LEU A 849 41.45 23.65 -10.70
CA LEU A 849 40.68 23.25 -9.51
C LEU A 849 40.22 24.45 -8.64
N ASN A 850 40.76 25.65 -8.87
CA ASN A 850 40.41 26.88 -8.16
C ASN A 850 39.67 27.91 -9.04
N ASP A 851 39.36 27.57 -10.30
CA ASP A 851 38.88 28.55 -11.27
C ASP A 851 37.44 28.98 -10.95
N GLN A 852 37.31 30.20 -10.41
CA GLN A 852 36.02 30.82 -10.06
C GLN A 852 35.23 31.33 -11.28
N SER A 853 35.80 31.26 -12.50
CA SER A 853 35.20 31.80 -13.72
C SER A 853 34.34 30.81 -14.51
N GLY A 854 34.24 29.55 -14.07
CA GLY A 854 33.38 28.52 -14.70
C GLY A 854 33.84 28.02 -16.08
N ALA A 855 34.88 28.64 -16.67
CA ALA A 855 35.29 28.46 -18.07
C ALA A 855 36.09 27.16 -18.35
N ALA A 856 36.57 26.45 -17.32
CA ALA A 856 37.16 25.12 -17.45
C ALA A 856 36.62 24.20 -16.33
N GLY A 857 36.03 23.07 -16.72
CA GLY A 857 35.21 22.23 -15.85
C GLY A 857 35.88 21.85 -14.54
N GLN A 858 35.29 22.29 -13.42
CA GLN A 858 35.76 22.09 -12.04
C GLN A 858 35.78 20.61 -11.61
N SER A 859 35.07 19.74 -12.32
CA SER A 859 35.11 18.31 -12.00
C SER A 859 36.48 17.74 -12.40
N PRO A 860 37.22 17.09 -11.48
CA PRO A 860 38.51 16.50 -11.81
C PRO A 860 38.47 15.50 -12.97
N PHE A 861 37.34 14.82 -13.16
CA PHE A 861 37.12 13.94 -14.30
C PHE A 861 37.04 14.68 -15.64
N VAL A 862 36.44 15.87 -15.66
CA VAL A 862 36.37 16.74 -16.83
C VAL A 862 37.75 17.32 -17.15
N ILE A 863 38.50 17.74 -16.13
CA ILE A 863 39.88 18.20 -16.25
C ILE A 863 40.76 17.12 -16.89
N ALA A 864 40.68 15.88 -16.37
CA ALA A 864 41.45 14.75 -16.88
C ALA A 864 41.07 14.37 -18.32
N ALA A 865 39.78 14.34 -18.65
CA ALA A 865 39.31 14.00 -20.01
C ALA A 865 39.68 15.09 -21.03
N SER A 866 39.63 16.36 -20.63
CA SER A 866 40.08 17.49 -21.45
C SER A 866 41.60 17.44 -21.67
N ALA A 867 42.38 17.17 -20.62
CA ALA A 867 43.84 17.00 -20.71
C ALA A 867 44.23 15.78 -21.58
N ALA A 868 43.42 14.72 -21.60
CA ALA A 868 43.60 13.56 -22.47
C ALA A 868 43.19 13.79 -23.94
N GLY A 869 42.72 15.01 -24.29
CA GLY A 869 42.36 15.37 -25.66
C GLY A 869 41.07 14.73 -26.17
N ILE A 870 40.12 14.37 -25.29
CA ILE A 870 38.85 13.75 -25.67
C ILE A 870 37.71 14.80 -25.63
N PRO A 871 37.42 15.51 -26.74
CA PRO A 871 36.64 16.75 -26.71
C PRO A 871 35.16 16.56 -26.34
N ALA A 872 34.57 15.38 -26.59
CA ALA A 872 33.15 15.14 -26.34
C ALA A 872 32.82 14.88 -24.86
N ILE A 873 33.78 14.35 -24.10
CA ILE A 873 33.54 13.82 -22.76
C ILE A 873 33.20 14.92 -21.73
N PRO A 874 33.94 16.06 -21.67
CA PRO A 874 33.59 17.18 -20.79
C PRO A 874 32.11 17.60 -20.87
N SER A 875 31.57 17.71 -22.09
CA SER A 875 30.17 18.09 -22.30
C SER A 875 29.19 16.99 -21.84
N VAL A 876 29.50 15.71 -22.09
CA VAL A 876 28.63 14.62 -21.63
C VAL A 876 28.59 14.56 -20.10
N VAL A 877 29.75 14.66 -19.45
CA VAL A 877 29.86 14.63 -17.98
C VAL A 877 29.08 15.79 -17.37
N ASN A 878 29.33 17.03 -17.80
CA ASN A 878 28.61 18.19 -17.25
C ASN A 878 27.08 18.08 -17.44
N ALA A 879 26.62 17.62 -18.62
CA ALA A 879 25.19 17.49 -18.89
C ALA A 879 24.53 16.47 -17.94
N VAL A 880 25.20 15.35 -17.69
CA VAL A 880 24.73 14.35 -16.73
C VAL A 880 24.78 14.89 -15.30
N VAL A 881 25.84 15.59 -14.90
CA VAL A 881 25.94 16.15 -13.54
C VAL A 881 24.83 17.19 -13.26
N ILE A 882 24.39 17.95 -14.26
CA ILE A 882 23.22 18.84 -14.11
C ILE A 882 21.95 18.05 -13.79
N THR A 883 21.70 16.94 -14.50
CA THR A 883 20.55 16.07 -14.17
C THR A 883 20.69 15.45 -12.78
N SER A 884 21.93 15.21 -12.33
CA SER A 884 22.22 14.71 -10.98
C SER A 884 21.87 15.73 -9.89
N ALA A 885 22.28 16.99 -10.09
CA ALA A 885 21.97 18.11 -9.19
C ALA A 885 20.46 18.39 -9.12
N TRP A 886 19.78 18.34 -10.28
CA TRP A 886 18.34 18.54 -10.32
C TRP A 886 17.57 17.41 -9.61
N SER A 887 18.01 16.16 -9.77
CA SER A 887 17.49 15.01 -9.00
C SER A 887 17.67 15.20 -7.48
N ALA A 888 18.84 15.67 -7.03
CA ALA A 888 19.07 15.96 -5.61
C ALA A 888 18.16 17.09 -5.07
N SER A 889 17.88 18.10 -5.88
CA SER A 889 16.90 19.16 -5.57
C SER A 889 15.49 18.57 -5.39
N ASN A 890 15.06 17.70 -6.29
CA ASN A 890 13.75 17.06 -6.25
C ASN A 890 13.62 16.13 -5.03
N GLN A 891 14.68 15.37 -4.70
CA GLN A 891 14.72 14.53 -3.50
C GLN A 891 14.61 15.36 -2.22
N SER A 892 15.32 16.49 -2.14
CA SER A 892 15.26 17.41 -0.99
C SER A 892 13.87 18.04 -0.83
N LEU A 893 13.24 18.42 -1.95
CA LEU A 893 11.85 18.91 -1.94
C LEU A 893 10.87 17.83 -1.45
N LEU A 894 11.06 16.59 -1.90
CA LEU A 894 10.24 15.45 -1.51
C LEU A 894 10.33 15.16 0.00
N ALA A 895 11.55 15.11 0.53
CA ALA A 895 11.82 14.88 1.93
C ALA A 895 11.31 16.03 2.81
N GLY A 896 11.64 17.27 2.43
CA GLY A 896 11.23 18.46 3.17
C GLY A 896 9.71 18.64 3.26
N THR A 897 8.99 18.43 2.16
CA THR A 897 7.51 18.56 2.14
C THR A 897 6.81 17.52 3.01
N ARG A 898 7.32 16.28 3.05
CA ARG A 898 6.80 15.20 3.91
C ARG A 898 7.02 15.48 5.39
N VAL A 899 8.19 15.98 5.75
CA VAL A 899 8.51 16.31 7.15
C VAL A 899 7.66 17.48 7.61
N LEU A 900 7.56 18.54 6.80
CA LEU A 900 6.73 19.70 7.12
C LEU A 900 5.25 19.33 7.26
N TYR A 901 4.75 18.46 6.38
CA TYR A 901 3.40 17.90 6.47
C TYR A 901 3.21 17.10 7.77
N GLY A 902 4.16 16.22 8.12
CA GLY A 902 4.12 15.43 9.36
C GLY A 902 4.22 16.26 10.64
N LEU A 903 4.96 17.38 10.61
CA LEU A 903 4.95 18.37 11.70
C LEU A 903 3.59 19.06 11.82
N ALA A 904 2.95 19.40 10.69
CA ALA A 904 1.64 20.04 10.67
C ALA A 904 0.54 19.12 11.22
N LEU A 905 0.60 17.81 10.92
CA LEU A 905 -0.34 16.81 11.44
C LEU A 905 -0.36 16.80 12.97
N LYS A 906 0.82 16.89 13.60
CA LYS A 906 0.96 16.95 15.06
C LYS A 906 0.85 18.36 15.65
N ARG A 907 0.37 19.34 14.89
CA ARG A 907 0.27 20.76 15.32
C ARG A 907 1.61 21.35 15.78
N GLN A 908 2.71 20.81 15.25
CA GLN A 908 4.08 21.32 15.41
C GLN A 908 4.46 22.31 14.30
N ALA A 909 3.66 22.35 13.23
CA ALA A 909 3.65 23.40 12.21
C ALA A 909 2.20 23.89 11.97
N PRO A 910 2.01 25.08 11.36
CA PRO A 910 0.69 25.60 11.01
C PRO A 910 -0.16 24.62 10.19
N GLN A 911 -1.46 24.51 10.51
CA GLN A 911 -2.39 23.57 9.85
C GLN A 911 -2.59 23.84 8.35
N ILE A 912 -2.22 25.03 7.84
CA ILE A 912 -2.28 25.34 6.41
C ILE A 912 -1.44 24.37 5.56
N PHE A 913 -0.37 23.82 6.13
CA PHE A 913 0.51 22.85 5.48
C PHE A 913 -0.14 21.48 5.25
N LEU A 914 -1.32 21.22 5.85
CA LEU A 914 -2.08 19.98 5.63
C LEU A 914 -2.88 19.97 4.32
N ARG A 915 -2.89 21.08 3.57
CA ARG A 915 -3.64 21.14 2.31
C ARG A 915 -2.91 20.36 1.21
N THR A 916 -3.61 19.37 0.66
CA THR A 916 -3.13 18.52 -0.44
C THR A 916 -3.93 18.76 -1.73
N THR A 917 -3.34 18.41 -2.87
CA THR A 917 -4.05 18.34 -4.17
C THR A 917 -4.97 17.12 -4.22
N ALA A 918 -5.80 17.01 -5.26
CA ALA A 918 -6.66 15.85 -5.46
C ALA A 918 -5.90 14.51 -5.50
N TRP A 919 -4.63 14.54 -5.92
CA TRP A 919 -3.72 13.38 -5.98
C TRP A 919 -2.85 13.18 -4.73
N GLY A 920 -3.16 13.88 -3.62
CA GLY A 920 -2.48 13.69 -2.32
C GLY A 920 -1.14 14.44 -2.15
N VAL A 921 -0.82 15.39 -3.02
CA VAL A 921 0.44 16.16 -2.95
C VAL A 921 0.27 17.39 -2.05
N PRO A 922 1.10 17.61 -1.00
CA PRO A 922 0.96 18.76 -0.08
C PRO A 922 1.44 20.07 -0.72
N TYR A 923 0.63 20.64 -1.62
CA TYR A 923 1.03 21.78 -2.45
C TYR A 923 1.43 23.03 -1.64
N VAL A 924 0.86 23.24 -0.46
CA VAL A 924 1.26 24.37 0.40
C VAL A 924 2.67 24.19 0.93
N CYS A 925 3.06 22.96 1.28
CA CYS A 925 4.45 22.65 1.61
C CYS A 925 5.34 22.92 0.40
N VAL A 926 4.94 22.46 -0.80
CA VAL A 926 5.72 22.66 -2.04
C VAL A 926 5.96 24.16 -2.28
N LEU A 927 4.92 24.99 -2.23
CA LEU A 927 5.02 26.43 -2.43
C LEU A 927 5.90 27.11 -1.38
N PHE A 928 5.87 26.64 -0.14
CA PHE A 928 6.74 27.14 0.92
C PHE A 928 8.22 26.86 0.59
N PHE A 929 8.57 25.64 0.19
CA PHE A 929 9.94 25.34 -0.25
C PHE A 929 10.31 26.13 -1.52
N THR A 930 9.40 26.27 -2.49
CA THR A 930 9.61 27.09 -3.70
C THR A 930 10.01 28.53 -3.38
N CYS A 931 9.42 29.14 -2.35
CA CYS A 931 9.79 30.50 -1.94
C CYS A 931 11.26 30.61 -1.53
N PHE A 932 11.83 29.57 -0.92
CA PHE A 932 13.23 29.57 -0.50
C PHE A 932 14.20 29.12 -1.60
N MET A 933 13.74 28.48 -2.68
CA MET A 933 14.59 28.20 -3.84
C MET A 933 15.13 29.49 -4.48
N PHE A 934 14.43 30.62 -4.30
CA PHE A 934 14.92 31.94 -4.73
C PHE A 934 16.20 32.38 -4.02
N LEU A 935 16.63 31.72 -2.93
CA LEU A 935 17.95 31.97 -2.33
C LEU A 935 19.10 31.71 -3.33
N SER A 936 18.90 30.89 -4.37
CA SER A 936 19.89 30.72 -5.45
C SER A 936 20.22 32.02 -6.19
N PHE A 937 19.36 33.04 -6.16
CA PHE A 937 19.65 34.36 -6.73
C PHE A 937 20.83 35.07 -6.06
N MET A 938 21.23 34.66 -4.85
CA MET A 938 22.44 35.16 -4.22
C MET A 938 23.68 34.97 -5.10
N SER A 939 23.70 33.94 -5.96
CA SER A 939 24.79 33.67 -6.92
C SER A 939 25.08 34.85 -7.86
N LEU A 940 24.07 35.70 -8.14
CA LEU A 940 24.23 36.89 -8.98
C LEU A 940 25.01 38.01 -8.30
N SER A 941 25.04 38.01 -6.96
CA SER A 941 25.63 39.10 -6.16
C SER A 941 27.05 38.80 -5.68
N ASN A 942 27.36 37.52 -5.39
CA ASN A 942 28.62 37.11 -4.75
C ASN A 942 29.38 36.01 -5.54
N GLY A 943 28.90 35.65 -6.73
CA GLY A 943 29.42 34.55 -7.54
C GLY A 943 28.81 33.20 -7.16
N ALA A 944 28.54 32.35 -8.16
CA ALA A 944 27.85 31.08 -7.96
C ALA A 944 28.65 30.11 -7.06
N MET A 945 29.97 30.02 -7.24
CA MET A 945 30.83 29.15 -6.42
C MET A 945 30.89 29.55 -4.95
N THR A 946 30.97 30.86 -4.65
CA THR A 946 30.99 31.35 -3.27
C THR A 946 29.69 31.00 -2.55
N VAL A 947 28.55 31.25 -3.20
CA VAL A 947 27.23 30.96 -2.64
C VAL A 947 26.99 29.46 -2.50
N PHE A 948 27.46 28.67 -3.47
CA PHE A 948 27.43 27.21 -3.38
C PHE A 948 28.09 26.74 -2.08
N TRP A 949 29.31 27.19 -1.78
CA TRP A 949 30.02 26.78 -0.56
C TRP A 949 29.34 27.25 0.73
N TRP A 950 28.77 28.46 0.77
CA TRP A 950 27.99 28.90 1.94
C TRP A 950 26.80 27.99 2.22
N LEU A 951 26.08 27.59 1.18
CA LEU A 951 24.92 26.69 1.33
C LEU A 951 25.36 25.26 1.64
N VAL A 952 26.49 24.81 1.12
CA VAL A 952 27.10 23.51 1.44
C VAL A 952 27.46 23.43 2.93
N ASP A 953 28.13 24.45 3.49
CA ASP A 953 28.51 24.47 4.91
C ASP A 953 27.29 24.36 5.83
N LEU A 954 26.26 25.16 5.57
CA LEU A 954 25.02 25.15 6.35
C LEU A 954 24.30 23.79 6.23
N THR A 955 24.24 23.24 5.01
CA THR A 955 23.60 21.93 4.78
C THR A 955 24.36 20.82 5.50
N ALA A 956 25.69 20.83 5.44
CA ALA A 956 26.54 19.85 6.12
C ALA A 956 26.38 19.90 7.65
N ALA A 957 26.26 21.09 8.24
CA ALA A 957 25.99 21.25 9.66
C ALA A 957 24.65 20.60 10.07
N GLY A 958 23.58 20.85 9.31
CA GLY A 958 22.25 20.26 9.56
C GLY A 958 22.23 18.73 9.39
N VAL A 959 22.99 18.20 8.43
CA VAL A 959 23.17 16.75 8.22
C VAL A 959 23.87 16.12 9.42
N LEU A 960 24.95 16.73 9.93
CA LEU A 960 25.65 16.24 11.13
C LEU A 960 24.74 16.22 12.35
N ILE A 961 23.89 17.23 12.55
CA ILE A 961 22.90 17.23 13.63
C ILE A 961 21.90 16.06 13.47
N SER A 962 21.45 15.81 12.25
CA SER A 962 20.54 14.70 11.94
C SER A 962 21.19 13.34 12.21
N TRP A 963 22.43 13.14 11.77
CA TRP A 963 23.22 11.94 12.04
C TRP A 963 23.48 11.74 13.53
N ALA A 964 23.81 12.82 14.26
CA ALA A 964 23.96 12.77 15.71
C ALA A 964 22.67 12.32 16.40
N SER A 965 21.50 12.79 15.93
CA SER A 965 20.21 12.35 16.43
C SER A 965 19.94 10.88 16.13
N ILE A 966 20.25 10.38 14.93
CA ILE A 966 20.09 8.97 14.56
C ILE A 966 20.91 8.07 15.51
N LEU A 967 22.18 8.44 15.73
CA LEU A 967 23.09 7.70 16.60
C LEU A 967 22.63 7.76 18.06
N LEU A 968 22.14 8.93 18.52
CA LEU A 968 21.57 9.09 19.86
C LEU A 968 20.32 8.22 20.06
N ASN A 969 19.43 8.16 19.07
CA ASN A 969 18.24 7.31 19.09
C ASN A 969 18.62 5.84 19.29
N HIS A 970 19.58 5.34 18.51
CA HIS A 970 20.08 3.96 18.62
C HIS A 970 20.71 3.67 19.99
N ILE A 971 21.59 4.56 20.47
CA ILE A 971 22.22 4.42 21.80
C ILE A 971 21.13 4.33 22.88
N ARG A 972 20.11 5.18 22.81
CA ARG A 972 19.01 5.16 23.78
C ARG A 972 18.15 3.90 23.70
N LEU A 973 17.86 3.40 22.51
CA LEU A 973 17.19 2.10 22.32
C LEU A 973 17.99 0.99 23.02
N ARG A 974 19.30 0.88 22.75
CA ARG A 974 20.16 -0.16 23.34
C ARG A 974 20.28 -0.04 24.85
N LEU A 975 20.36 1.17 25.39
CA LEU A 975 20.37 1.41 26.84
C LEU A 975 19.03 1.09 27.50
N ALA A 976 17.91 1.37 26.84
CA ALA A 976 16.57 1.05 27.31
C ALA A 976 16.34 -0.46 27.35
N MET A 977 16.70 -1.18 26.29
CA MET A 977 16.65 -2.66 26.27
C MET A 977 17.46 -3.26 27.41
N LYS A 978 18.70 -2.80 27.62
CA LYS A 978 19.55 -3.25 28.73
C LYS A 978 18.91 -2.95 30.09
N LYS A 979 18.28 -1.78 30.26
CA LYS A 979 17.65 -1.38 31.53
C LYS A 979 16.37 -2.17 31.82
N GLN A 980 15.62 -2.54 30.78
CA GLN A 980 14.36 -3.29 30.86
C GLN A 980 14.57 -4.82 30.83
N GLY A 981 15.80 -5.31 30.67
CA GLY A 981 16.12 -6.73 30.65
C GLY A 981 15.74 -7.44 29.34
N ILE A 982 15.60 -6.70 28.24
CA ILE A 982 15.23 -7.24 26.93
C ILE A 982 16.51 -7.66 26.18
N PRO A 983 16.61 -8.92 25.71
CA PRO A 983 17.77 -9.41 24.95
C PRO A 983 17.89 -8.69 23.60
N ILE A 984 19.10 -8.39 23.14
CA ILE A 984 19.33 -7.68 21.86
C ILE A 984 18.86 -8.50 20.66
N GLU A 985 18.90 -9.82 20.80
CA GLU A 985 18.51 -10.81 19.82
C GLU A 985 17.01 -10.72 19.46
N SER A 986 16.21 -10.05 20.28
CA SER A 986 14.79 -9.75 19.99
C SER A 986 14.60 -8.74 18.85
N LEU A 987 15.60 -7.92 18.53
CA LEU A 987 15.49 -6.94 17.46
C LEU A 987 15.37 -7.66 16.09
N PRO A 988 14.42 -7.24 15.22
CA PRO A 988 14.24 -7.82 13.88
C PRO A 988 15.51 -7.83 13.04
N TRP A 989 16.39 -6.85 13.26
CA TRP A 989 17.74 -6.82 12.74
C TRP A 989 18.68 -6.23 13.79
N HIS A 990 19.81 -6.90 14.05
CA HIS A 990 20.80 -6.46 15.02
C HIS A 990 22.22 -6.90 14.66
N ASN A 991 23.19 -6.16 15.19
CA ASN A 991 24.60 -6.50 15.16
C ASN A 991 25.24 -6.23 16.55
N SER A 992 26.32 -6.93 16.85
CA SER A 992 27.01 -6.83 18.15
C SER A 992 27.88 -5.57 18.27
N TRP A 993 28.45 -5.09 17.16
CA TRP A 993 29.38 -3.95 17.13
C TRP A 993 28.68 -2.59 17.03
N THR A 994 27.38 -2.54 16.71
CA THR A 994 26.65 -1.30 16.39
C THR A 994 26.51 -0.33 17.53
N PHE A 995 26.51 -0.81 18.78
CA PHE A 995 26.52 0.08 19.94
C PHE A 995 27.82 0.87 20.04
N TYR A 996 28.97 0.21 19.85
CA TYR A 996 30.28 0.86 19.90
C TYR A 996 30.49 1.81 18.73
N SER A 997 30.10 1.39 17.52
CA SER A 997 30.17 2.27 16.36
C SER A 997 29.20 3.45 16.45
N SER A 998 28.03 3.29 17.08
CA SER A 998 27.13 4.42 17.32
C SER A 998 27.71 5.45 18.28
N CYS A 999 28.35 5.02 19.36
CA CYS A 999 29.06 5.91 20.28
C CYS A 999 30.24 6.62 19.60
N ALA A 1000 31.07 5.89 18.85
CA ALA A 1000 32.20 6.46 18.12
C ALA A 1000 31.74 7.42 17.01
N GLY A 1001 30.70 7.03 16.27
CA GLY A 1001 30.06 7.86 15.24
C GLY A 1001 29.47 9.13 15.82
N LEU A 1002 28.83 9.06 17.00
CA LEU A 1002 28.25 10.24 17.66
C LEU A 1002 29.35 11.21 18.07
N PHE A 1003 30.43 10.70 18.68
CA PHE A 1003 31.59 11.51 19.01
C PHE A 1003 32.19 12.19 17.77
N MET A 1004 32.42 11.43 16.69
CA MET A 1004 32.98 11.97 15.45
C MET A 1004 32.06 12.99 14.79
N THR A 1005 30.75 12.75 14.78
CA THR A 1005 29.77 13.67 14.21
C THR A 1005 29.78 15.02 14.95
N LEU A 1006 29.80 14.98 16.28
CA LEU A 1006 29.90 16.19 17.11
C LEU A 1006 31.25 16.89 16.96
N LEU A 1007 32.34 16.12 16.85
CA LEU A 1007 33.67 16.67 16.63
C LEU A 1007 33.76 17.39 15.29
N ILE A 1008 33.26 16.79 14.20
CA ILE A 1008 33.23 17.42 12.88
C ILE A 1008 32.32 18.65 12.91
N LEU A 1009 31.15 18.59 13.54
CA LEU A 1009 30.24 19.74 13.66
C LEU A 1009 30.90 20.93 14.36
N LEU A 1010 31.61 20.70 15.47
CA LEU A 1010 32.28 21.76 16.22
C LEU A 1010 33.54 22.29 15.51
N THR A 1011 34.17 21.48 14.67
CA THR A 1011 35.41 21.84 13.99
C THR A 1011 35.24 22.14 12.50
N GLY A 1012 34.04 22.07 11.93
CA GLY A 1012 33.80 22.26 10.49
C GLY A 1012 34.26 23.62 9.98
N GLY A 1013 34.06 24.67 10.78
CA GLY A 1013 34.52 26.03 10.51
C GLY A 1013 35.88 26.39 11.13
N PHE A 1014 36.73 25.42 11.50
CA PHE A 1014 37.94 25.68 12.31
C PHE A 1014 38.86 26.78 11.76
N ARG A 1015 38.88 26.96 10.43
CA ARG A 1015 39.68 27.97 9.73
C ARG A 1015 39.45 29.37 10.30
N VAL A 1016 38.21 29.74 10.64
CA VAL A 1016 37.87 31.10 11.09
C VAL A 1016 38.48 31.45 12.45
N PHE A 1017 38.89 30.44 13.23
CA PHE A 1017 39.56 30.61 14.51
C PHE A 1017 41.09 30.66 14.39
N THR A 1018 41.65 30.48 13.19
CA THR A 1018 43.10 30.55 12.97
C THR A 1018 43.58 31.99 12.77
N ARG A 1019 44.82 32.27 13.18
CA ARG A 1019 45.38 33.64 13.18
C ARG A 1019 45.35 34.24 11.77
N GLY A 1020 44.61 35.34 11.59
CA GLY A 1020 44.53 36.08 10.32
C GLY A 1020 43.44 35.60 9.35
N ASN A 1021 42.62 34.60 9.72
CA ASN A 1021 41.57 34.03 8.86
C ASN A 1021 40.14 34.29 9.37
N TRP A 1022 39.92 35.32 10.19
CA TRP A 1022 38.57 35.65 10.67
C TRP A 1022 37.67 36.06 9.50
N ASP A 1023 36.59 35.31 9.32
CA ASP A 1023 35.57 35.57 8.31
C ASP A 1023 34.19 35.43 8.97
N PRO A 1024 33.45 36.54 9.17
CA PRO A 1024 32.11 36.50 9.75
C PRO A 1024 31.13 35.63 8.95
N VAL A 1025 31.26 35.61 7.61
CA VAL A 1025 30.35 34.85 6.75
C VAL A 1025 30.61 33.36 6.90
N GLY A 1026 31.87 32.93 6.80
CA GLY A 1026 32.29 31.55 7.06
C GLY A 1026 31.96 31.07 8.48
N PHE A 1027 32.05 31.94 9.49
CA PHE A 1027 31.65 31.59 10.85
C PHE A 1027 30.15 31.33 10.94
N VAL A 1028 29.31 32.20 10.35
CA VAL A 1028 27.86 31.99 10.35
C VAL A 1028 27.48 30.76 9.52
N SER A 1029 28.04 30.58 8.31
CA SER A 1029 27.72 29.42 7.46
C SER A 1029 28.08 28.09 8.12
N SER A 1030 29.18 28.05 8.88
CA SER A 1030 29.64 26.81 9.53
C SER A 1030 28.92 26.48 10.83
N TYR A 1031 28.36 27.47 11.55
CA TYR A 1031 27.91 27.30 12.93
C TYR A 1031 26.47 27.71 13.23
N LEU A 1032 25.73 28.31 12.30
CA LEU A 1032 24.36 28.82 12.53
C LEU A 1032 23.37 27.75 12.99
N ASP A 1033 23.53 26.51 12.54
CA ASP A 1033 22.61 25.42 12.86
C ASP A 1033 22.61 25.04 14.34
N ILE A 1034 23.77 25.12 15.00
CA ILE A 1034 23.91 24.76 16.42
C ILE A 1034 22.97 25.59 17.31
N PRO A 1035 23.03 26.94 17.31
CA PRO A 1035 22.11 27.75 18.10
C PRO A 1035 20.66 27.65 17.60
N LEU A 1036 20.42 27.44 16.29
CA LEU A 1036 19.07 27.34 15.73
C LEU A 1036 18.33 26.10 16.26
N VAL A 1037 18.96 24.93 16.19
CA VAL A 1037 18.39 23.67 16.69
C VAL A 1037 18.31 23.69 18.22
N THR A 1038 19.32 24.23 18.89
CA THR A 1038 19.30 24.36 20.36
C THR A 1038 18.16 25.27 20.81
N ALA A 1039 17.93 26.39 20.12
CA ALA A 1039 16.81 27.29 20.41
C ALA A 1039 15.46 26.60 20.15
N ALA A 1040 15.28 25.91 19.03
CA ALA A 1040 14.07 25.15 18.73
C ALA A 1040 13.76 24.11 19.81
N TYR A 1041 14.79 23.38 20.26
CA TYR A 1041 14.68 22.42 21.36
C TYR A 1041 14.27 23.09 22.67
N LEU A 1042 15.00 24.12 23.11
CA LEU A 1042 14.74 24.78 24.39
C LEU A 1042 13.38 25.48 24.41
N ILE A 1043 13.01 26.19 23.34
CA ILE A 1043 11.72 26.86 23.22
C ILE A 1043 10.59 25.84 23.36
N TRP A 1044 10.62 24.74 22.59
CA TRP A 1044 9.58 23.73 22.67
C TRP A 1044 9.55 23.05 24.05
N LYS A 1045 10.72 22.74 24.60
CA LYS A 1045 10.87 22.13 25.93
C LYS A 1045 10.24 22.99 27.03
N PHE A 1046 10.47 24.30 27.03
CA PHE A 1046 9.90 25.19 28.05
C PHE A 1046 8.43 25.52 27.80
N VAL A 1047 8.01 25.74 26.54
CA VAL A 1047 6.62 26.06 26.19
C VAL A 1047 5.69 24.87 26.40
N LYS A 1048 6.10 23.68 25.97
CA LYS A 1048 5.30 22.44 26.09
C LYS A 1048 5.63 21.63 27.33
N LYS A 1049 6.60 22.07 28.15
CA LYS A 1049 7.02 21.43 29.41
C LYS A 1049 7.33 19.93 29.24
N THR A 1050 7.97 19.57 28.13
CA THR A 1050 8.31 18.17 27.82
C THR A 1050 9.43 17.67 28.71
N LYS A 1051 9.52 16.35 28.87
CA LYS A 1051 10.57 15.67 29.64
C LYS A 1051 11.29 14.66 28.76
N VAL A 1052 12.57 14.47 29.04
CA VAL A 1052 13.33 13.36 28.45
C VAL A 1052 12.72 12.07 28.99
N VAL A 1053 12.36 11.15 28.10
CA VAL A 1053 11.71 9.89 28.47
C VAL A 1053 12.70 9.06 29.32
N PRO A 1054 12.35 8.58 30.52
CA PRO A 1054 13.24 7.69 31.27
C PRO A 1054 13.47 6.37 30.54
N LEU A 1055 14.68 5.80 30.60
CA LEU A 1055 15.02 4.56 29.89
C LEU A 1055 14.12 3.35 30.27
N ALA A 1056 13.60 3.33 31.50
CA ALA A 1056 12.70 2.29 31.98
C ALA A 1056 11.25 2.48 31.51
N GLU A 1057 10.88 3.68 31.05
CA GLU A 1057 9.52 4.06 30.66
C GLU A 1057 9.33 4.11 29.14
N ILE A 1058 10.40 3.94 28.35
CA ILE A 1058 10.29 3.81 26.89
C ILE A 1058 9.48 2.52 26.62
N PRO A 1059 8.32 2.60 25.95
CA PRO A 1059 7.41 1.45 25.81
C PRO A 1059 7.89 0.51 24.71
N LEU A 1060 9.00 -0.19 24.96
CA LEU A 1060 9.62 -1.11 23.99
C LEU A 1060 8.77 -2.36 23.76
N GLN A 1061 8.05 -2.84 24.77
CA GLN A 1061 7.18 -4.01 24.61
C GLN A 1061 6.04 -3.75 23.60
N ASP A 1062 5.44 -2.56 23.63
CA ASP A 1062 4.44 -2.17 22.63
C ASP A 1062 5.04 -2.06 21.23
N ALA A 1063 6.27 -1.58 21.12
CA ALA A 1063 7.00 -1.52 19.85
C ALA A 1063 7.31 -2.92 19.29
N PHE A 1064 7.72 -3.86 20.14
CA PHE A 1064 7.95 -5.26 19.75
C PHE A 1064 6.65 -5.95 19.35
N ARG A 1065 5.59 -5.83 20.15
CA ARG A 1065 4.28 -6.39 19.82
C ARG A 1065 3.76 -5.86 18.49
N LYS A 1066 3.84 -4.55 18.26
CA LYS A 1066 3.44 -3.96 16.98
C LYS A 1066 4.32 -4.43 15.82
N SER A 1067 5.63 -4.56 16.05
CA SER A 1067 6.54 -5.10 15.04
C SER A 1067 6.29 -6.59 14.75
N GLU A 1068 5.84 -7.39 15.72
CA GLU A 1068 5.44 -8.79 15.56
C GLU A 1068 4.12 -8.87 14.79
N GLU A 1069 3.12 -8.07 15.16
CA GLU A 1069 1.86 -7.92 14.41
C GLU A 1069 2.13 -7.53 12.94
N ASP A 1070 3.01 -6.55 12.71
CA ASP A 1070 3.42 -6.13 11.36
C ASP A 1070 4.27 -7.19 10.62
N HIS A 1071 5.02 -8.06 11.34
CA HIS A 1071 5.78 -9.15 10.72
C HIS A 1071 4.86 -10.31 10.36
N GLU A 1072 3.92 -10.67 11.24
CA GLU A 1072 2.90 -11.70 11.02
C GLU A 1072 1.99 -11.33 9.85
N VAL A 1073 1.59 -10.06 9.71
CA VAL A 1073 0.81 -9.54 8.56
C VAL A 1073 1.59 -9.56 7.23
N VAL A 1074 2.92 -9.72 7.27
CA VAL A 1074 3.80 -9.72 6.09
C VAL A 1074 4.39 -11.11 5.79
N THR A 1075 4.41 -12.01 6.78
CA THR A 1075 4.76 -13.42 6.61
C THR A 1075 3.53 -14.34 6.47
N ALA A 1076 2.33 -13.83 6.80
CA ALA A 1076 1.02 -14.28 6.35
C ALA A 1076 0.48 -13.32 5.26
#